data_AF-A0A957YK93-F1
#
_entry.id   AF-A0A957YK93-F1
#
_cell.length_a   1.000
_cell.length_b   1.000
_cell.length_c   1.000
_cell.angle_alpha   90.00
_cell.angle_beta   90.00
_cell.angle_gamma   90.00
#
_symmetry.space_group_name_H-M   'P 1'
#
loop_
_entity.id
_entity.type
_entity.pdbx_description
1 polymer ?
#
loop_
_entity_poly.entity_id
_entity_poly.type
_entity_poly.pdbx_seq_one_letter_code
_entity_poly.pdbx_strand_id
1 'polypeptide(L)'
;MPIALLALLVAPGLSLRASARPAGEGPLEVYTSFVDQAGLEMLLAADLDMAPPRRVDDGYAVELVLAPLEHAALAQQGLPLELWRNAEGLSAAEQSVIDQNQGFAVYRSWDEAGGIRDELYQIAAEHPGFVDLRVLGTTHQGREIIALKVTNEAADVPDGSRPAVLYSSLQHAREWIAIETNRRLLHHFVDNYGVDPEITDLIDENELWFVICANPDGYQYTFEGQRLWRKNMRDNDEDGVIGNADGVDPNRNFDAHWNYDINGSSGTPSSETYRGPSVASEPETQAMQGLIERVHPRLQLNYHSAAELILYAVGWQDQTESVDHPIFVALAGTPDNPAVPGFLPELSSGLYITNGETCDYAYESQGVLCYTPELSTPPPGSNTGSSFIFPDDEELVQGEFLKNLPFALDIARSAADPENPVSHLGNTVEPMIVSEFSLSYGSPQTVQVKAKRSLGELTLKYRINDGAERSAPTAEWAGGERYGVAGSVYYHMLRGQVEGAQPGDEVEVWFEAQTGAEAVRSEPFRYAQVSDSGRPVLVLAAEDYSGIAPPYDKTDGPSYLQPYLDALAAAGYPADVYDIDARGRLAPDALGVLSHYAAVVWYTGDDYLPRQASDVAQADRARLANETQLALRDFLNEGGRLLWSGKYAGYPYTGGSGLGLQNDFMQYYLSAYSQSTAGEMPVDLPNPAGEGGGWWSGSASNLNVTVGRDFDLSGATAPITFSFGSVWEMEPDFDYGYVEISTDGGASWSSLPDLDGRLTDANPNNVNDGWGLTAAGQGRLRFDLSAQAGLTTPLSLRLRYETDRGQNLGAWYVDDLSLDDATGNRYANDLNSDFGDWTVSGWLGVPIRTRPNVAAAPMAGLGTPFAGLEIALLPPGEGNQDNYTLYEPTSNVMPAEDYPQFNSWAGAKFDLPGNAPHSGDGYLWSGETTYTYQQLTRTVDLTTESAGELSFWVSRQTRDPYDAFFVEARPVGSDAWTTLPDANGHSAPDQGLQCADLGRFGAFEQNYDRFPRLVRYMTRNADGGCDPAGTSGEWNAASGASDGWELWSIDLSAYAGAEVELSISYLSSRLIFPGVFLDDIVLSTGETTGFETDLGGWSVSGQDRADTGAVHEANFRLAREADYPNRTSPIVVTFDTILLGFGLEGVADVATRDTLMTRAMGYLLRDYVPPDRGPEPIFLPLLRRD
;
A
#
# COMPACT_ATOMS: atom_id res chain seq x y z
N MET A 1 -40.72 37.51 66.69
CA MET A 1 -40.84 38.98 66.54
C MET A 1 -39.45 39.58 66.64
N PRO A 2 -39.07 40.54 65.77
CA PRO A 2 -39.02 40.43 64.30
C PRO A 2 -37.61 40.92 63.81
N ILE A 3 -37.16 40.80 62.56
CA ILE A 3 -37.69 41.40 61.31
C ILE A 3 -37.11 40.64 60.11
N ALA A 4 -37.96 40.40 59.11
CA ALA A 4 -37.65 39.94 57.77
C ALA A 4 -37.34 41.12 56.83
N LEU A 5 -36.51 40.92 55.79
CA LEU A 5 -36.86 41.35 54.42
C LEU A 5 -36.03 40.62 53.33
N LEU A 6 -36.68 40.50 52.18
CA LEU A 6 -36.49 39.71 50.96
C LEU A 6 -35.22 39.94 50.09
N ALA A 7 -34.73 38.82 49.54
CA ALA A 7 -34.47 38.48 48.13
C ALA A 7 -33.60 39.35 47.20
N LEU A 8 -32.55 38.73 46.62
CA LEU A 8 -32.30 38.71 45.17
C LEU A 8 -31.33 37.58 44.79
N LEU A 9 -31.68 36.82 43.76
CA LEU A 9 -30.88 35.75 43.13
C LEU A 9 -29.60 36.31 42.51
N VAL A 10 -28.46 35.66 42.78
CA VAL A 10 -27.33 35.52 41.84
C VAL A 10 -26.69 34.16 42.12
N ALA A 11 -26.68 33.27 41.13
CA ALA A 11 -25.97 32.00 41.18
C ALA A 11 -24.45 32.27 41.18
N PRO A 12 -23.65 31.61 42.05
CA PRO A 12 -22.21 31.56 41.83
C PRO A 12 -21.94 30.47 40.80
N GLY A 13 -21.64 30.88 39.58
CA GLY A 13 -21.07 30.00 38.57
C GLY A 13 -19.79 29.38 39.11
N LEU A 14 -19.68 28.05 38.96
CA LEU A 14 -18.41 27.37 39.05
C LEU A 14 -17.49 27.97 37.99
N SER A 15 -16.43 28.64 38.43
CA SER A 15 -15.31 29.02 37.58
C SER A 15 -14.48 27.76 37.37
N LEU A 16 -14.80 26.99 36.33
CA LEU A 16 -13.84 26.09 35.70
C LEU A 16 -12.77 26.98 35.06
N ARG A 17 -11.59 27.03 35.69
CA ARG A 17 -10.39 27.50 35.00
C ARG A 17 -10.00 26.39 34.04
N ALA A 18 -10.55 26.42 32.83
CA ALA A 18 -9.84 25.87 31.69
C ALA A 18 -8.58 26.71 31.53
N SER A 19 -7.40 26.12 31.71
CA SER A 19 -6.17 26.69 31.18
C SER A 19 -6.41 26.94 29.69
N ALA A 20 -6.20 28.18 29.25
CA ALA A 20 -6.28 28.51 27.85
C ALA A 20 -5.19 27.72 27.12
N ARG A 21 -5.60 26.76 26.29
CA ARG A 21 -4.74 26.07 25.32
C ARG A 21 -4.14 27.12 24.37
N PRO A 22 -2.91 26.93 23.88
CA PRO A 22 -2.40 27.71 22.75
C PRO A 22 -3.42 27.65 21.60
N ALA A 23 -3.67 28.80 20.97
CA ALA A 23 -4.61 28.90 19.87
C ALA A 23 -4.02 28.20 18.63
N GLY A 24 -4.25 26.89 18.49
CA GLY A 24 -3.78 26.08 17.37
C GLY A 24 -4.13 24.59 17.44
N GLU A 25 -4.23 24.01 18.64
CA GLU A 25 -4.38 22.55 18.85
C GLU A 25 -5.71 22.20 19.55
N GLY A 26 -6.79 21.97 18.78
CA GLY A 26 -8.01 21.37 19.36
C GLY A 26 -7.79 19.89 19.76
N PRO A 27 -8.77 19.26 20.44
CA PRO A 27 -8.65 17.85 20.82
C PRO A 27 -8.55 16.94 19.60
N LEU A 28 -7.92 15.78 19.75
CA LEU A 28 -8.06 14.67 18.81
C LEU A 28 -9.53 14.27 18.70
N GLU A 29 -9.97 14.02 17.48
CA GLU A 29 -11.34 13.60 17.17
C GLU A 29 -11.33 12.41 16.20
N VAL A 30 -12.43 11.65 16.21
CA VAL A 30 -12.65 10.59 15.23
C VAL A 30 -13.32 11.19 14.00
N TYR A 31 -12.76 10.94 12.84
CA TYR A 31 -13.32 11.31 11.55
C TYR A 31 -13.62 10.06 10.74
N THR A 32 -14.74 10.07 10.04
CA THR A 32 -15.15 9.02 9.12
C THR A 32 -15.23 9.56 7.71
N SER A 33 -14.95 8.71 6.73
CA SER A 33 -15.16 9.05 5.33
C SER A 33 -15.49 7.82 4.52
N PHE A 34 -16.09 8.05 3.37
CA PHE A 34 -16.21 7.07 2.30
C PHE A 34 -15.23 7.49 1.20
N VAL A 35 -14.19 6.68 1.00
CA VAL A 35 -13.14 6.92 0.01
C VAL A 35 -13.15 5.82 -1.04
N ASP A 36 -12.83 6.15 -2.29
CA ASP A 36 -12.52 5.13 -3.30
C ASP A 36 -11.12 4.55 -3.05
N GLN A 37 -10.68 3.63 -3.92
CA GLN A 37 -9.35 3.00 -3.80
C GLN A 37 -8.22 4.05 -3.79
N ALA A 38 -8.30 5.07 -4.64
CA ALA A 38 -7.28 6.13 -4.70
C ALA A 38 -7.27 6.98 -3.42
N GLY A 39 -8.43 7.31 -2.88
CA GLY A 39 -8.54 8.00 -1.59
C GLY A 39 -8.03 7.16 -0.43
N LEU A 40 -8.23 5.83 -0.45
CA LEU A 40 -7.63 4.93 0.54
C LEU A 40 -6.10 4.89 0.42
N GLU A 41 -5.56 4.77 -0.79
CA GLU A 41 -4.10 4.79 -1.03
C GLU A 41 -3.46 6.10 -0.54
N MET A 42 -4.13 7.24 -0.76
CA MET A 42 -3.70 8.52 -0.22
C MET A 42 -3.66 8.52 1.32
N LEU A 43 -4.69 7.98 1.97
CA LEU A 43 -4.76 7.91 3.43
C LEU A 43 -3.69 6.97 4.01
N LEU A 44 -3.48 5.81 3.38
CA LEU A 44 -2.45 4.85 3.77
C LEU A 44 -1.03 5.42 3.63
N ALA A 45 -0.80 6.28 2.64
CA ALA A 45 0.50 6.94 2.43
C ALA A 45 0.75 8.14 3.38
N ALA A 46 -0.27 8.62 4.09
CA ALA A 46 -0.21 9.88 4.84
C ALA A 46 0.23 9.74 6.31
N ASP A 47 0.75 8.57 6.72
CA ASP A 47 1.18 8.27 8.11
C ASP A 47 0.10 8.64 9.15
N LEU A 48 -1.15 8.28 8.85
CA LEU A 48 -2.32 8.61 9.65
C LEU A 48 -2.69 7.47 10.59
N ASP A 49 -3.28 7.83 11.72
CA ASP A 49 -3.84 6.88 12.66
C ASP A 49 -5.24 6.44 12.22
N MET A 50 -5.29 5.32 11.51
CA MET A 50 -6.49 4.81 10.86
C MET A 50 -6.87 3.44 11.41
N ALA A 51 -8.17 3.23 11.65
CA ALA A 51 -8.70 1.90 11.91
C ALA A 51 -8.64 1.07 10.62
N PRO A 52 -8.63 -0.27 10.68
CA PRO A 52 -8.68 -1.10 9.48
C PRO A 52 -9.83 -0.65 8.56
N PRO A 53 -9.53 -0.28 7.30
CA PRO A 53 -10.53 0.29 6.40
C PRO A 53 -11.60 -0.76 6.11
N ARG A 54 -12.87 -0.42 6.36
CA ARG A 54 -13.98 -1.34 6.12
C ARG A 54 -14.47 -1.16 4.70
N ARG A 55 -14.32 -2.20 3.89
CA ARG A 55 -14.91 -2.24 2.55
C ARG A 55 -16.43 -2.00 2.63
N VAL A 56 -16.94 -1.13 1.76
CA VAL A 56 -18.37 -0.87 1.54
C VAL A 56 -18.64 -0.86 0.03
N ASP A 57 -19.91 -0.86 -0.36
CA ASP A 57 -20.38 -1.10 -1.73
C ASP A 57 -19.64 -0.29 -2.82
N ASP A 58 -19.35 1.00 -2.57
CA ASP A 58 -18.70 1.91 -3.53
C ASP A 58 -17.29 2.39 -3.10
N GLY A 59 -16.60 1.67 -2.20
CA GLY A 59 -15.26 2.04 -1.73
C GLY A 59 -14.92 1.52 -0.34
N TYR A 60 -14.32 2.37 0.48
CA TYR A 60 -13.92 2.07 1.84
C TYR A 60 -14.51 3.10 2.80
N ALA A 61 -15.21 2.60 3.80
CA ALA A 61 -15.46 3.35 5.01
C ALA A 61 -14.16 3.37 5.83
N VAL A 62 -13.59 4.55 5.98
CA VAL A 62 -12.40 4.77 6.80
C VAL A 62 -12.79 5.49 8.08
N GLU A 63 -12.07 5.19 9.14
CA GLU A 63 -12.16 5.86 10.43
C GLU A 63 -10.75 6.26 10.85
N LEU A 64 -10.56 7.54 11.17
CA LEU A 64 -9.26 8.17 11.40
C LEU A 64 -9.30 8.94 12.71
N VAL A 65 -8.24 8.90 13.49
CA VAL A 65 -8.03 9.86 14.58
C VAL A 65 -7.16 10.99 14.06
N LEU A 66 -7.68 12.21 14.11
CA LEU A 66 -6.98 13.39 13.58
C LEU A 66 -7.04 14.55 14.56
N ALA A 67 -5.96 15.34 14.57
CA ALA A 67 -5.99 16.69 15.08
C ALA A 67 -6.73 17.62 14.10
N PRO A 68 -7.28 18.77 14.56
CA PRO A 68 -8.02 19.69 13.69
C PRO A 68 -7.22 20.22 12.50
N LEU A 69 -5.90 20.37 12.63
CA LEU A 69 -5.03 20.83 11.53
C LEU A 69 -4.81 19.73 10.49
N GLU A 70 -4.71 18.47 10.90
CA GLU A 70 -4.60 17.31 10.00
C GLU A 70 -5.91 17.09 9.25
N HIS A 71 -7.05 17.15 9.95
CA HIS A 71 -8.38 17.15 9.32
C HIS A 71 -8.52 18.28 8.31
N ALA A 72 -8.14 19.51 8.68
CA ALA A 72 -8.18 20.65 7.76
C ALA A 72 -7.30 20.42 6.52
N ALA A 73 -6.10 19.85 6.68
CA ALA A 73 -5.20 19.54 5.59
C ALA A 73 -5.74 18.43 4.65
N LEU A 74 -6.37 17.40 5.19
CA LEU A 74 -6.97 16.32 4.38
C LEU A 74 -8.27 16.76 3.69
N ALA A 75 -9.12 17.54 4.37
CA ALA A 75 -10.30 18.15 3.77
C ALA A 75 -9.93 19.09 2.61
N GLN A 76 -8.81 19.80 2.77
CA GLN A 76 -8.19 20.64 1.75
C GLN A 76 -7.71 19.85 0.52
N GLN A 77 -7.28 18.59 0.70
CA GLN A 77 -6.94 17.68 -0.40
C GLN A 77 -8.16 17.07 -1.11
N GLY A 78 -9.38 17.45 -0.70
CA GLY A 78 -10.63 16.98 -1.31
C GLY A 78 -11.14 15.67 -0.74
N LEU A 79 -10.59 15.19 0.39
CA LEU A 79 -11.10 14.02 1.10
C LEU A 79 -12.32 14.41 1.95
N PRO A 80 -13.50 13.82 1.73
CA PRO A 80 -14.73 14.18 2.43
C PRO A 80 -14.76 13.58 3.84
N LEU A 81 -13.94 14.12 4.75
CA LEU A 81 -13.86 13.68 6.14
C LEU A 81 -14.96 14.32 6.99
N GLU A 82 -15.87 13.50 7.49
CA GLU A 82 -16.93 13.90 8.41
C GLU A 82 -16.55 13.59 9.86
N LEU A 83 -16.87 14.50 10.77
CA LEU A 83 -16.67 14.26 12.21
C LEU A 83 -17.63 13.17 12.68
N TRP A 84 -17.09 12.09 13.24
CA TRP A 84 -17.89 11.02 13.82
C TRP A 84 -18.70 11.52 15.02
N ARG A 85 -19.93 11.04 15.14
CA ARG A 85 -20.83 11.33 16.24
C ARG A 85 -21.54 10.07 16.70
N ASN A 86 -21.74 9.94 18.01
CA ASN A 86 -22.52 8.85 18.60
C ASN A 86 -24.04 9.05 18.44
N ALA A 87 -24.85 8.12 18.98
CA ALA A 87 -26.32 8.14 18.93
C ALA A 87 -26.94 9.43 19.49
N GLU A 88 -26.29 10.03 20.48
CA GLU A 88 -26.69 11.27 21.12
C GLU A 88 -26.26 12.52 20.33
N GLY A 89 -25.53 12.33 19.23
CA GLY A 89 -25.02 13.40 18.36
C GLY A 89 -23.76 14.08 18.88
N LEU A 90 -23.03 13.46 19.82
CA LEU A 90 -21.82 13.97 20.43
C LEU A 90 -20.57 13.43 19.72
N SER A 91 -19.54 14.27 19.56
CA SER A 91 -18.22 13.80 19.11
C SER A 91 -17.52 12.96 20.20
N ALA A 92 -16.40 12.33 19.84
CA ALA A 92 -15.59 11.57 20.79
C ALA A 92 -15.10 12.46 21.95
N ALA A 93 -14.62 13.67 21.66
CA ALA A 93 -14.19 14.59 22.71
C ALA A 93 -15.36 15.10 23.57
N GLU A 94 -16.52 15.38 22.97
CA GLU A 94 -17.73 15.81 23.69
C GLU A 94 -18.24 14.72 24.64
N GLN A 95 -18.30 13.48 24.18
CA GLN A 95 -18.71 12.33 24.99
C GLN A 95 -17.73 12.09 26.14
N SER A 96 -16.41 12.13 25.87
CA SER A 96 -15.38 11.97 26.90
C SER A 96 -15.55 12.95 28.06
N VAL A 97 -15.88 14.22 27.79
CA VAL A 97 -16.10 15.21 28.86
C VAL A 97 -17.31 14.85 29.72
N ILE A 98 -18.35 14.26 29.13
CA ILE A 98 -19.54 13.83 29.86
C ILE A 98 -19.20 12.64 30.75
N ASP A 99 -18.52 11.63 30.22
CA ASP A 99 -18.16 10.41 30.95
C ASP A 99 -17.25 10.74 32.14
N GLN A 100 -16.27 11.62 31.96
CA GLN A 100 -15.39 12.10 33.03
C GLN A 100 -16.16 12.75 34.19
N ASN A 101 -17.29 13.40 33.91
CA ASN A 101 -18.12 14.03 34.95
C ASN A 101 -19.09 13.05 35.62
N GLN A 102 -19.49 11.98 34.92
CA GLN A 102 -20.47 11.00 35.40
C GLN A 102 -19.83 9.78 36.05
N GLY A 103 -18.57 9.50 35.71
CA GLY A 103 -17.86 8.27 36.06
C GLY A 103 -18.18 7.14 35.08
N PHE A 104 -17.36 6.10 35.14
CA PHE A 104 -17.48 4.89 34.32
C PHE A 104 -18.09 3.73 35.13
N ALA A 105 -18.81 2.85 34.46
CA ALA A 105 -19.44 1.67 35.03
C ALA A 105 -18.47 0.48 35.12
N VAL A 106 -17.66 0.27 34.09
CA VAL A 106 -16.71 -0.86 33.98
C VAL A 106 -15.28 -0.36 34.07
N TYR A 107 -14.92 0.62 33.26
CA TYR A 107 -13.53 1.11 33.18
C TYR A 107 -13.12 1.88 34.42
N ARG A 108 -11.84 1.76 34.79
CA ARG A 108 -11.28 2.40 35.99
C ARG A 108 -9.96 3.06 35.64
N SER A 109 -9.76 4.28 36.09
CA SER A 109 -8.47 4.94 35.90
C SER A 109 -7.36 4.26 36.73
N TRP A 110 -6.11 4.60 36.44
CA TRP A 110 -4.97 4.04 37.16
C TRP A 110 -4.88 4.59 38.60
N ASP A 111 -5.07 5.90 38.76
CA ASP A 111 -4.83 6.63 40.02
C ASP A 111 -6.04 6.77 40.94
N GLU A 112 -7.26 6.49 40.47
CA GLU A 112 -8.45 6.61 41.32
C GLU A 112 -8.42 5.63 42.50
N ALA A 113 -9.08 6.01 43.59
CA ALA A 113 -9.19 5.15 44.77
C ALA A 113 -9.96 3.88 44.43
N GLY A 114 -9.32 2.72 44.57
CA GLY A 114 -9.87 1.43 44.12
C GLY A 114 -9.79 1.20 42.60
N GLY A 115 -9.02 2.03 41.88
CA GLY A 115 -8.70 1.86 40.47
C GLY A 115 -7.71 0.72 40.23
N ILE A 116 -7.16 0.67 39.01
CA ILE A 116 -6.31 -0.46 38.57
C ILE A 116 -5.12 -0.68 39.50
N ARG A 117 -4.40 0.38 39.89
CA ARG A 117 -3.23 0.24 40.77
C ARG A 117 -3.60 -0.37 42.11
N ASP A 118 -4.62 0.18 42.77
CA ASP A 118 -5.07 -0.27 44.09
C ASP A 118 -5.55 -1.73 44.06
N GLU A 119 -6.25 -2.13 43.00
CA GLU A 119 -6.73 -3.50 42.81
C GLU A 119 -5.58 -4.51 42.69
N LEU A 120 -4.53 -4.20 41.92
CA LEU A 120 -3.37 -5.10 41.80
C LEU A 120 -2.66 -5.31 43.14
N TYR A 121 -2.49 -4.25 43.93
CA TYR A 121 -1.94 -4.35 45.28
C TYR A 121 -2.87 -5.16 46.22
N GLN A 122 -4.18 -4.98 46.09
CA GLN A 122 -5.15 -5.71 46.90
C GLN A 122 -5.12 -7.22 46.60
N ILE A 123 -5.12 -7.62 45.32
CA ILE A 123 -5.06 -9.03 44.91
C ILE A 123 -3.82 -9.71 45.48
N ALA A 124 -2.64 -9.09 45.34
CA ALA A 124 -1.40 -9.64 45.88
C ALA A 124 -1.41 -9.76 47.41
N ALA A 125 -2.03 -8.81 48.11
CA ALA A 125 -2.15 -8.83 49.57
C ALA A 125 -3.14 -9.89 50.07
N GLU A 126 -4.20 -10.18 49.31
CA GLU A 126 -5.22 -11.18 49.64
C GLU A 126 -4.76 -12.61 49.31
N HIS A 127 -3.89 -12.78 48.33
CA HIS A 127 -3.44 -14.08 47.82
C HIS A 127 -1.90 -14.31 47.87
N PRO A 128 -1.20 -14.00 48.99
CA PRO A 128 0.27 -13.99 49.03
C PRO A 128 0.92 -15.39 48.91
N GLY A 129 0.13 -16.46 49.00
CA GLY A 129 0.62 -17.83 48.81
C GLY A 129 0.90 -18.18 47.35
N PHE A 130 0.24 -17.49 46.41
CA PHE A 130 0.36 -17.80 44.97
C PHE A 130 0.32 -16.56 44.05
N VAL A 131 0.26 -15.35 44.59
CA VAL A 131 0.39 -14.09 43.86
C VAL A 131 1.52 -13.26 44.47
N ASP A 132 2.46 -12.80 43.64
CA ASP A 132 3.55 -11.90 44.03
C ASP A 132 3.56 -10.66 43.11
N LEU A 133 3.61 -9.47 43.72
CA LEU A 133 3.58 -8.19 43.00
C LEU A 133 5.00 -7.69 42.75
N ARG A 134 5.30 -7.35 41.50
CA ARG A 134 6.59 -6.79 41.06
C ARG A 134 6.40 -5.43 40.41
N VAL A 135 7.07 -4.42 40.94
CA VAL A 135 7.25 -3.14 40.25
C VAL A 135 8.43 -3.28 39.29
N LEU A 136 8.18 -3.16 38.00
CA LEU A 136 9.16 -3.32 36.92
C LEU A 136 9.98 -2.05 36.68
N GLY A 137 9.37 -0.90 36.95
CA GLY A 137 9.95 0.41 36.71
C GLY A 137 8.96 1.53 37.02
N THR A 138 9.31 2.75 36.63
CA THR A 138 8.42 3.91 36.73
C THR A 138 8.37 4.67 35.41
N THR A 139 7.20 5.15 35.03
CA THR A 139 6.94 5.98 33.85
C THR A 139 7.57 7.37 33.94
N HIS A 140 7.46 8.18 32.88
CA HIS A 140 7.93 9.58 32.85
C HIS A 140 7.31 10.46 33.94
N GLN A 141 6.05 10.22 34.30
CA GLN A 141 5.36 10.94 35.38
C GLN A 141 5.42 10.22 36.74
N GLY A 142 6.20 9.14 36.83
CA GLY A 142 6.52 8.45 38.09
C GLY A 142 5.49 7.42 38.54
N ARG A 143 4.56 6.99 37.67
CA ARG A 143 3.65 5.87 37.96
C ARG A 143 4.41 4.56 37.89
N GLU A 144 4.07 3.63 38.78
CA GLU A 144 4.68 2.30 38.81
C GLU A 144 4.19 1.47 37.62
N ILE A 145 5.08 0.74 36.96
CA ILE A 145 4.69 -0.30 35.99
C ILE A 145 4.70 -1.63 36.74
N ILE A 146 3.56 -2.30 36.82
CA ILE A 146 3.35 -3.43 37.74
C ILE A 146 3.10 -4.73 36.96
N ALA A 147 3.77 -5.79 37.38
CA ALA A 147 3.45 -7.17 37.02
C ALA A 147 2.98 -7.97 38.24
N LEU A 148 1.99 -8.84 38.06
CA LEU A 148 1.66 -9.88 39.03
C LEU A 148 2.16 -11.24 38.54
N LYS A 149 2.98 -11.90 39.35
CA LYS A 149 3.38 -13.29 39.18
C LYS A 149 2.36 -14.18 39.88
N VAL A 150 1.68 -15.03 39.12
CA VAL A 150 0.71 -16.00 39.63
C VAL A 150 1.28 -17.41 39.46
N THR A 151 1.67 -18.02 40.57
CA THR A 151 2.21 -19.39 40.63
C THR A 151 2.18 -19.89 42.06
N ASN A 152 2.03 -21.19 42.30
CA ASN A 152 2.07 -21.71 43.67
C ASN A 152 3.43 -21.45 44.34
N GLU A 153 3.40 -20.97 45.59
CA GLU A 153 4.57 -20.50 46.35
C GLU A 153 5.28 -19.29 45.69
N ALA A 154 4.52 -18.37 45.08
CA ALA A 154 5.01 -17.28 44.22
C ALA A 154 6.23 -16.49 44.75
N ALA A 155 6.27 -16.17 46.04
CA ALA A 155 7.36 -15.42 46.65
C ALA A 155 8.68 -16.20 46.75
N ASP A 156 8.61 -17.54 46.78
CA ASP A 156 9.75 -18.44 46.97
C ASP A 156 10.24 -19.07 45.65
N VAL A 157 9.39 -19.13 44.63
CA VAL A 157 9.73 -19.64 43.29
C VAL A 157 10.59 -18.59 42.56
N PRO A 158 11.85 -18.90 42.20
CA PRO A 158 12.67 -18.01 41.38
C PRO A 158 12.02 -17.74 40.02
N ASP A 159 12.23 -16.56 39.46
CA ASP A 159 11.66 -16.20 38.17
C ASP A 159 12.27 -17.06 37.04
N GLY A 160 11.42 -17.55 36.14
CA GLY A 160 11.83 -18.41 35.01
C GLY A 160 12.25 -19.82 35.41
N SER A 161 11.94 -20.25 36.64
CA SER A 161 12.28 -21.61 37.12
C SER A 161 11.23 -22.65 36.74
N ARG A 162 10.01 -22.22 36.42
CA ARG A 162 8.96 -23.01 35.78
C ARG A 162 8.66 -22.47 34.38
N PRO A 163 8.01 -23.23 33.49
CA PRO A 163 7.51 -22.68 32.23
C PRO A 163 6.66 -21.45 32.49
N ALA A 164 6.94 -20.36 31.77
CA ALA A 164 6.32 -19.07 32.03
C ALA A 164 5.50 -18.59 30.83
N VAL A 165 4.40 -17.91 31.12
CA VAL A 165 3.56 -17.22 30.13
C VAL A 165 3.42 -15.76 30.55
N LEU A 166 3.50 -14.85 29.58
CA LEU A 166 3.26 -13.43 29.80
C LEU A 166 1.93 -13.01 29.14
N TYR A 167 1.03 -12.45 29.94
CA TYR A 167 -0.16 -11.75 29.47
C TYR A 167 0.03 -10.25 29.68
N SER A 168 0.26 -9.51 28.60
CA SER A 168 0.42 -8.06 28.61
C SER A 168 -0.73 -7.37 27.87
N SER A 169 -0.98 -6.11 28.23
CA SER A 169 -1.99 -5.28 27.57
C SER A 169 -1.67 -3.80 27.68
N LEU A 170 -2.32 -3.03 26.82
CA LEU A 170 -2.44 -1.57 26.95
C LEU A 170 -1.09 -0.83 26.87
N GLN A 171 -0.32 -1.15 25.84
CA GLN A 171 0.81 -0.32 25.41
C GLN A 171 0.30 0.98 24.77
N HIS A 172 -0.79 0.89 24.01
CA HIS A 172 -1.51 2.07 23.55
C HIS A 172 -2.63 2.43 24.54
N ALA A 173 -2.63 3.69 24.96
CA ALA A 173 -3.40 4.16 26.11
C ALA A 173 -4.93 4.12 25.93
N ARG A 174 -5.43 4.33 24.71
CA ARG A 174 -6.86 4.39 24.40
C ARG A 174 -7.56 3.04 24.25
N GLU A 175 -6.83 1.94 24.23
CA GLU A 175 -7.30 0.58 23.90
C GLU A 175 -7.95 -0.11 25.11
N TRP A 176 -8.94 0.55 25.72
CA TRP A 176 -9.45 0.19 27.05
C TRP A 176 -10.02 -1.23 27.18
N ILE A 177 -10.47 -1.86 26.09
CA ILE A 177 -10.96 -3.24 26.15
C ILE A 177 -9.81 -4.26 26.38
N ALA A 178 -8.58 -3.92 25.97
CA ALA A 178 -7.41 -4.76 26.19
C ALA A 178 -7.08 -4.92 27.68
N ILE A 179 -7.12 -3.82 28.43
CA ILE A 179 -6.86 -3.86 29.88
C ILE A 179 -7.93 -4.68 30.62
N GLU A 180 -9.21 -4.53 30.27
CA GLU A 180 -10.28 -5.29 30.91
C GLU A 180 -10.25 -6.78 30.58
N THR A 181 -9.89 -7.14 29.34
CA THR A 181 -9.74 -8.55 28.92
C THR A 181 -8.63 -9.24 29.73
N ASN A 182 -7.45 -8.61 29.83
CA ASN A 182 -6.34 -9.14 30.60
C ASN A 182 -6.63 -9.15 32.12
N ARG A 183 -7.25 -8.09 32.65
CA ARG A 183 -7.63 -8.00 34.07
C ARG A 183 -8.62 -9.10 34.45
N ARG A 184 -9.63 -9.38 33.61
CA ARG A 184 -10.59 -10.47 33.86
C ARG A 184 -9.96 -11.86 33.74
N LEU A 185 -8.95 -12.01 32.87
CA LEU A 185 -8.16 -13.24 32.80
C LEU A 185 -7.36 -13.48 34.10
N LEU A 186 -6.71 -12.45 34.65
CA LEU A 186 -6.06 -12.53 35.96
C LEU A 186 -7.05 -13.00 37.05
N HIS A 187 -8.24 -12.39 37.12
CA HIS A 187 -9.28 -12.80 38.06
C HIS A 187 -9.75 -14.24 37.82
N HIS A 188 -9.89 -14.68 36.57
CA HIS A 188 -10.25 -16.06 36.24
C HIS A 188 -9.26 -17.06 36.86
N PHE A 189 -7.95 -16.81 36.77
CA PHE A 189 -6.93 -17.65 37.39
C PHE A 189 -6.97 -17.57 38.93
N VAL A 190 -7.02 -16.35 39.49
CA VAL A 190 -6.98 -16.14 40.95
C VAL A 190 -8.21 -16.72 41.66
N ASP A 191 -9.40 -16.47 41.13
CA ASP A 191 -10.67 -16.87 41.75
C ASP A 191 -10.94 -18.37 41.66
N ASN A 192 -10.33 -19.06 40.69
CA ASN A 192 -10.55 -20.50 40.47
C ASN A 192 -9.39 -21.37 40.98
N TYR A 193 -8.31 -20.80 41.50
CA TYR A 193 -7.22 -21.57 42.11
C TYR A 193 -7.69 -22.34 43.35
N GLY A 194 -7.47 -23.66 43.36
CA GLY A 194 -7.98 -24.58 44.38
C GLY A 194 -9.48 -24.90 44.28
N VAL A 195 -10.16 -24.41 43.25
CA VAL A 195 -11.57 -24.68 42.95
C VAL A 195 -11.70 -25.49 41.66
N ASP A 196 -11.12 -24.98 40.57
CA ASP A 196 -11.05 -25.67 39.29
C ASP A 196 -9.74 -26.47 39.21
N PRO A 197 -9.78 -27.80 38.99
CA PRO A 197 -8.58 -28.61 38.91
C PRO A 197 -7.62 -28.19 37.79
N GLU A 198 -8.12 -27.81 36.62
CA GLU A 198 -7.28 -27.41 35.48
C GLU A 198 -6.55 -26.12 35.79
N ILE A 199 -7.25 -25.11 36.31
CA ILE A 199 -6.63 -23.83 36.71
C ILE A 199 -5.62 -24.04 37.85
N THR A 200 -5.92 -24.96 38.77
CA THR A 200 -5.00 -25.32 39.86
C THR A 200 -3.71 -25.91 39.30
N ASP A 201 -3.82 -26.89 38.40
CA ASP A 201 -2.66 -27.53 37.76
C ASP A 201 -1.85 -26.50 36.95
N LEU A 202 -2.51 -25.61 36.20
CA LEU A 202 -1.82 -24.55 35.44
C LEU A 202 -1.02 -23.60 36.36
N ILE A 203 -1.53 -23.21 37.52
CA ILE A 203 -0.82 -22.34 38.48
C ILE A 203 0.27 -23.09 39.26
N ASP A 204 0.06 -24.38 39.55
CA ASP A 204 1.04 -25.23 40.24
C ASP A 204 2.27 -25.51 39.35
N GLU A 205 2.06 -25.70 38.04
CA GLU A 205 3.09 -26.12 37.10
C GLU A 205 3.78 -24.97 36.36
N ASN A 206 3.14 -23.79 36.26
CA ASN A 206 3.63 -22.67 35.47
C ASN A 206 3.83 -21.38 36.30
N GLU A 207 4.57 -20.44 35.72
CA GLU A 207 4.62 -19.03 36.13
C GLU A 207 3.77 -18.18 35.18
N LEU A 208 2.58 -17.75 35.62
CA LEU A 208 1.71 -16.88 34.83
C LEU A 208 1.94 -15.42 35.22
N TRP A 209 2.47 -14.62 34.31
CA TRP A 209 2.80 -13.21 34.54
C TRP A 209 1.77 -12.30 33.89
N PHE A 210 1.25 -11.33 34.65
CA PHE A 210 0.24 -10.39 34.18
C PHE A 210 0.75 -8.94 34.27
N VAL A 211 0.87 -8.26 33.14
CA VAL A 211 1.06 -6.81 33.05
C VAL A 211 -0.22 -6.19 32.50
N ILE A 212 -1.08 -5.75 33.41
CA ILE A 212 -2.42 -5.26 33.08
C ILE A 212 -2.37 -3.90 32.36
N CYS A 213 -1.39 -3.05 32.68
CA CYS A 213 -1.23 -1.73 32.08
C CYS A 213 0.26 -1.46 31.80
N ALA A 214 0.67 -1.59 30.54
CA ALA A 214 2.06 -1.34 30.13
C ALA A 214 2.37 0.17 29.99
N ASN A 215 1.36 1.01 29.74
CA ASN A 215 1.48 2.47 29.64
C ASN A 215 0.57 3.21 30.67
N PRO A 216 0.90 3.20 31.97
CA PRO A 216 0.08 3.82 33.02
C PRO A 216 -0.16 5.32 32.84
N ASP A 217 0.85 6.06 32.37
CA ASP A 217 0.73 7.52 32.19
C ASP A 217 -0.24 7.88 31.07
N GLY A 218 -0.08 7.26 29.90
CA GLY A 218 -0.99 7.46 28.79
C GLY A 218 -2.41 7.02 29.16
N TYR A 219 -2.55 5.86 29.81
CA TYR A 219 -3.87 5.38 30.25
C TYR A 219 -4.56 6.39 31.16
N GLN A 220 -3.88 6.88 32.20
CA GLN A 220 -4.45 7.90 33.08
C GLN A 220 -4.84 9.17 32.31
N TYR A 221 -4.02 9.59 31.36
CA TYR A 221 -4.30 10.76 30.54
C TYR A 221 -5.58 10.62 29.70
N THR A 222 -5.97 9.41 29.32
CA THR A 222 -7.26 9.18 28.63
C THR A 222 -8.50 9.45 29.49
N PHE A 223 -8.36 9.44 30.83
CA PHE A 223 -9.44 9.79 31.77
C PHE A 223 -9.45 11.27 32.16
N GLU A 224 -8.33 12.00 32.05
CA GLU A 224 -8.23 13.38 32.53
C GLU A 224 -8.07 14.42 31.41
N GLY A 225 -7.53 13.99 30.27
CA GLY A 225 -7.15 14.81 29.14
C GLY A 225 -7.85 14.38 27.86
N GLN A 226 -7.17 13.59 27.02
CA GLN A 226 -7.64 13.21 25.69
C GLN A 226 -7.94 11.71 25.61
N ARG A 227 -9.22 11.33 25.47
CA ARG A 227 -9.64 9.92 25.39
C ARG A 227 -8.99 9.14 24.24
N LEU A 228 -8.69 9.80 23.12
CA LEU A 228 -8.12 9.18 21.92
C LEU A 228 -6.58 9.14 21.92
N TRP A 229 -5.93 9.56 23.01
CA TRP A 229 -4.47 9.52 23.14
C TRP A 229 -3.95 8.08 23.07
N ARG A 230 -2.96 7.83 22.21
CA ARG A 230 -2.37 6.50 21.99
C ARG A 230 -1.03 6.33 22.70
N LYS A 231 -0.13 7.30 22.55
CA LYS A 231 1.29 7.25 22.93
C LYS A 231 1.52 7.26 24.45
N ASN A 232 2.77 7.15 24.90
CA ASN A 232 3.12 7.49 26.29
C ASN A 232 3.11 9.02 26.50
N MET A 233 3.57 9.48 27.67
CA MET A 233 3.51 10.90 28.07
C MET A 233 4.88 11.57 28.11
N ARG A 234 5.80 11.16 27.22
CA ARG A 234 7.09 11.83 27.05
C ARG A 234 6.88 13.25 26.51
N ASP A 235 7.46 14.24 27.16
CA ASP A 235 7.56 15.61 26.63
C ASP A 235 8.74 15.66 25.66
N ASN A 236 8.44 15.69 24.35
CA ASN A 236 9.43 15.57 23.27
C ASN A 236 10.13 16.89 23.00
N ASP A 237 9.45 18.03 23.18
CA ASP A 237 9.98 19.37 22.92
C ASP A 237 10.46 20.12 24.17
N GLU A 238 10.27 19.51 25.34
CA GLU A 238 10.66 20.01 26.67
C GLU A 238 9.97 21.32 27.06
N ASP A 239 8.78 21.61 26.51
CA ASP A 239 8.03 22.84 26.82
C ASP A 239 7.19 22.75 28.11
N GLY A 240 7.04 21.53 28.66
CA GLY A 240 6.30 21.22 29.88
C GLY A 240 4.79 21.05 29.69
N VAL A 241 4.29 20.96 28.45
CA VAL A 241 2.87 20.86 28.09
C VAL A 241 2.68 19.73 27.08
N ILE A 242 1.96 18.68 27.48
CA ILE A 242 1.68 17.55 26.58
C ILE A 242 0.67 17.96 25.49
N GLY A 243 1.16 18.06 24.25
CA GLY A 243 0.45 18.36 23.01
C GLY A 243 0.68 17.30 21.93
N ASN A 244 0.36 17.60 20.67
CA ASN A 244 0.41 16.60 19.60
C ASN A 244 1.84 16.15 19.25
N ALA A 245 2.84 17.01 19.47
CA ALA A 245 4.24 16.70 19.22
C ALA A 245 4.85 15.73 20.26
N ASP A 246 4.12 15.41 21.32
CA ASP A 246 4.60 14.66 22.47
C ASP A 246 4.20 13.18 22.46
N GLY A 247 4.85 12.42 23.32
CA GLY A 247 4.70 10.99 23.44
C GLY A 247 5.48 10.22 22.39
N VAL A 248 5.80 8.99 22.73
CA VAL A 248 6.38 7.96 21.86
C VAL A 248 5.42 6.78 21.84
N ASP A 249 5.27 6.14 20.68
CA ASP A 249 4.52 4.88 20.58
C ASP A 249 5.34 3.75 21.22
N PRO A 250 4.92 3.17 22.36
CA PRO A 250 5.69 2.11 23.00
C PRO A 250 5.84 0.87 22.12
N ASN A 251 4.88 0.59 21.22
CA ASN A 251 4.93 -0.56 20.32
C ASN A 251 5.64 -0.25 18.98
N ARG A 252 6.43 0.84 18.93
CA ARG A 252 7.40 1.15 17.86
C ARG A 252 8.81 1.39 18.41
N ASN A 253 9.02 1.15 19.70
CA ASN A 253 10.24 1.52 20.42
C ASN A 253 11.11 0.33 20.85
N PHE A 254 10.69 -0.91 20.59
CA PHE A 254 11.46 -2.12 20.95
C PHE A 254 12.65 -2.35 20.03
N ASP A 255 13.64 -3.10 20.51
CA ASP A 255 14.86 -3.49 19.79
C ASP A 255 14.65 -4.65 18.82
N ALA A 256 13.73 -4.47 17.87
CA ALA A 256 13.50 -5.40 16.78
C ALA A 256 13.20 -4.61 15.52
N HIS A 257 14.16 -4.58 14.58
CA HIS A 257 14.05 -3.82 13.33
C HIS A 257 13.67 -2.33 13.55
N TRP A 258 14.05 -1.74 14.70
CA TRP A 258 13.80 -0.33 14.99
C TRP A 258 14.49 0.55 13.94
N ASN A 259 13.76 1.48 13.32
CA ASN A 259 14.28 2.33 12.25
C ASN A 259 14.92 1.53 11.10
N TYR A 260 14.44 0.30 10.84
CA TYR A 260 14.91 -0.49 9.71
C TYR A 260 14.61 0.20 8.39
N ASP A 261 13.45 0.86 8.28
CA ASP A 261 13.09 1.72 7.17
C ASP A 261 12.21 2.89 7.65
N ILE A 262 11.55 3.56 6.70
CA ILE A 262 10.55 4.60 6.97
C ILE A 262 9.11 4.07 6.98
N ASN A 263 8.92 2.76 6.80
CA ASN A 263 7.62 2.11 6.83
C ASN A 263 7.34 1.58 8.26
N GLY A 264 6.06 1.43 8.59
CA GLY A 264 5.62 0.80 9.84
C GLY A 264 5.87 1.56 11.14
N SER A 265 6.67 2.63 11.11
CA SER A 265 6.89 3.55 12.23
C SER A 265 7.28 4.92 11.69
N SER A 266 7.15 5.99 12.48
CA SER A 266 7.45 7.35 12.01
C SER A 266 8.65 7.96 12.74
N GLY A 267 9.46 8.73 12.03
CA GLY A 267 10.52 9.57 12.62
C GLY A 267 10.01 10.94 13.08
N THR A 268 8.75 11.26 12.78
CA THR A 268 8.13 12.56 13.08
C THR A 268 7.48 12.53 14.47
N PRO A 269 7.88 13.40 15.42
CA PRO A 269 7.35 13.37 16.79
C PRO A 269 5.82 13.51 16.89
N SER A 270 5.19 14.24 15.96
CA SER A 270 3.75 14.42 15.93
C SER A 270 2.95 13.22 15.40
N SER A 271 3.62 12.21 14.82
CA SER A 271 2.93 11.00 14.36
C SER A 271 2.51 10.14 15.54
N GLU A 272 1.37 9.47 15.40
CA GLU A 272 0.87 8.49 16.37
C GLU A 272 1.71 7.21 16.39
N THR A 273 2.53 6.97 15.36
CA THR A 273 3.48 5.86 15.27
C THR A 273 4.93 6.31 15.50
N TYR A 274 5.14 7.46 16.15
CA TYR A 274 6.48 7.98 16.43
C TYR A 274 7.32 6.96 17.21
N ARG A 275 8.43 6.51 16.59
CA ARG A 275 9.30 5.44 17.07
C ARG A 275 10.19 5.81 18.26
N GLY A 276 10.19 7.09 18.63
CA GLY A 276 11.08 7.66 19.64
C GLY A 276 12.45 8.06 19.08
N PRO A 277 13.30 8.70 19.89
CA PRO A 277 14.60 9.20 19.47
C PRO A 277 15.69 8.11 19.38
N SER A 278 15.49 6.96 20.01
CA SER A 278 16.37 5.80 19.93
C SER A 278 15.62 4.54 20.30
N VAL A 279 16.17 3.39 19.96
CA VAL A 279 15.71 2.09 20.47
C VAL A 279 15.62 2.09 22.00
N ALA A 280 14.54 1.51 22.53
CA ALA A 280 14.23 1.40 23.97
C ALA A 280 14.41 2.72 24.75
N SER A 281 14.08 3.86 24.13
CA SER A 281 14.19 5.17 24.77
C SER A 281 13.21 5.38 25.92
N GLU A 282 12.09 4.65 25.92
CA GLU A 282 11.01 4.85 26.87
C GLU A 282 11.13 3.91 28.09
N PRO A 283 10.85 4.41 29.31
CA PRO A 283 10.92 3.59 30.52
C PRO A 283 9.88 2.45 30.51
N GLU A 284 8.73 2.65 29.86
CA GLU A 284 7.72 1.61 29.67
C GLU A 284 8.28 0.44 28.85
N THR A 285 8.94 0.74 27.72
CA THR A 285 9.60 -0.24 26.86
C THR A 285 10.71 -0.99 27.60
N GLN A 286 11.58 -0.25 28.31
CA GLN A 286 12.66 -0.85 29.10
C GLN A 286 12.16 -1.80 30.19
N ALA A 287 11.04 -1.46 30.85
CA ALA A 287 10.43 -2.31 31.86
C ALA A 287 9.89 -3.62 31.26
N MET A 288 9.26 -3.55 30.09
CA MET A 288 8.74 -4.73 29.38
C MET A 288 9.87 -5.62 28.87
N GLN A 289 10.89 -5.05 28.22
CA GLN A 289 12.08 -5.81 27.79
C GLN A 289 12.76 -6.49 28.97
N GLY A 290 12.99 -5.75 30.07
CA GLY A 290 13.62 -6.31 31.27
C GLY A 290 12.79 -7.41 31.94
N LEU A 291 11.45 -7.41 31.80
CA LEU A 291 10.62 -8.53 32.26
C LEU A 291 10.80 -9.76 31.36
N ILE A 292 10.71 -9.58 30.03
CA ILE A 292 10.86 -10.66 29.05
C ILE A 292 12.24 -11.32 29.20
N GLU A 293 13.31 -10.53 29.29
CA GLU A 293 14.68 -11.01 29.49
C GLU A 293 14.87 -11.71 30.84
N ARG A 294 14.21 -11.25 31.91
CA ARG A 294 14.36 -11.85 33.24
C ARG A 294 13.63 -13.17 33.36
N VAL A 295 12.42 -13.26 32.80
CA VAL A 295 11.52 -14.40 32.97
C VAL A 295 11.72 -15.43 31.86
N HIS A 296 12.10 -14.99 30.65
CA HIS A 296 12.12 -15.78 29.43
C HIS A 296 10.83 -16.61 29.25
N PRO A 297 9.66 -15.95 29.14
CA PRO A 297 8.40 -16.65 28.92
C PRO A 297 8.49 -17.50 27.64
N ARG A 298 7.79 -18.64 27.63
CA ARG A 298 7.73 -19.52 26.45
C ARG A 298 6.74 -19.00 25.42
N LEU A 299 5.64 -18.43 25.91
CA LEU A 299 4.60 -17.81 25.10
C LEU A 299 4.17 -16.47 25.70
N GLN A 300 3.67 -15.58 24.85
CA GLN A 300 3.10 -14.29 25.26
C GLN A 300 1.79 -14.01 24.52
N LEU A 301 0.81 -13.46 25.23
CA LEU A 301 -0.31 -12.72 24.64
C LEU A 301 -0.15 -11.24 24.94
N ASN A 302 -0.17 -10.43 23.89
CA ASN A 302 -0.07 -8.98 23.97
C ASN A 302 -1.37 -8.35 23.44
N TYR A 303 -2.33 -8.08 24.32
CA TYR A 303 -3.65 -7.60 23.92
C TYR A 303 -3.62 -6.14 23.46
N HIS A 304 -4.20 -5.91 22.28
CA HIS A 304 -4.43 -4.61 21.64
C HIS A 304 -5.90 -4.46 21.22
N SER A 305 -6.28 -3.28 20.75
CA SER A 305 -7.56 -3.10 20.05
C SER A 305 -7.50 -1.93 19.05
N ALA A 306 -8.13 -2.00 17.88
CA ALA A 306 -9.13 -2.99 17.47
C ALA A 306 -8.94 -3.39 16.01
N ALA A 307 -9.26 -4.65 15.70
CA ALA A 307 -9.31 -5.14 14.31
C ALA A 307 -9.97 -6.52 14.17
N GLU A 308 -10.21 -7.26 15.26
CA GLU A 308 -10.60 -8.67 15.23
C GLU A 308 -9.53 -9.54 14.56
N LEU A 309 -8.27 -9.41 14.98
CA LEU A 309 -7.13 -10.16 14.43
C LEU A 309 -6.41 -10.94 15.52
N ILE A 310 -5.72 -12.02 15.13
CA ILE A 310 -4.71 -12.68 15.94
C ILE A 310 -3.40 -12.61 15.17
N LEU A 311 -2.60 -11.58 15.47
CA LEU A 311 -1.33 -11.34 14.78
C LEU A 311 -0.20 -12.12 15.43
N TYR A 312 0.77 -12.54 14.64
CA TYR A 312 2.02 -13.15 15.12
C TYR A 312 3.19 -12.82 14.20
N ALA A 313 4.41 -12.99 14.70
CA ALA A 313 5.62 -12.58 13.99
C ALA A 313 5.77 -13.24 12.59
N VAL A 314 6.36 -12.55 11.61
CA VAL A 314 7.04 -11.25 11.74
C VAL A 314 6.19 -10.06 11.29
N GLY A 315 6.43 -8.89 11.88
CA GLY A 315 5.79 -7.62 11.53
C GLY A 315 6.56 -6.80 10.50
N TRP A 316 7.89 -6.86 10.49
CA TRP A 316 8.73 -5.97 9.70
C TRP A 316 8.87 -6.31 8.20
N GLN A 317 8.49 -7.52 7.79
CA GLN A 317 8.55 -7.93 6.38
C GLN A 317 7.33 -8.77 6.00
N ASP A 318 6.74 -8.38 4.87
CA ASP A 318 5.51 -8.98 4.41
C ASP A 318 5.70 -10.36 3.78
N GLN A 319 4.70 -11.24 3.92
CA GLN A 319 4.71 -12.63 3.44
C GLN A 319 5.99 -13.44 3.77
N THR A 320 6.70 -13.12 4.85
CA THR A 320 7.86 -13.89 5.31
C THR A 320 7.46 -14.69 6.54
N GLU A 321 7.26 -15.99 6.34
CA GLU A 321 6.97 -16.89 7.45
C GLU A 321 8.21 -17.19 8.28
N SER A 322 8.04 -17.21 9.60
CA SER A 322 9.08 -17.71 10.50
C SER A 322 9.20 -19.23 10.49
N VAL A 323 10.30 -19.76 11.03
CA VAL A 323 10.50 -21.22 11.05
C VAL A 323 9.49 -21.90 11.98
N ASP A 324 9.10 -21.27 13.09
CA ASP A 324 8.07 -21.77 14.00
C ASP A 324 6.61 -21.50 13.55
N HIS A 325 6.38 -20.99 12.32
CA HIS A 325 5.04 -20.75 11.76
C HIS A 325 4.01 -21.89 11.99
N PRO A 326 4.36 -23.19 11.90
CA PRO A 326 3.41 -24.26 12.22
C PRO A 326 2.82 -24.19 13.63
N ILE A 327 3.60 -23.77 14.62
CA ILE A 327 3.14 -23.62 16.02
C ILE A 327 2.22 -22.40 16.13
N PHE A 328 2.58 -21.30 15.46
CA PHE A 328 1.73 -20.11 15.38
C PHE A 328 0.32 -20.44 14.89
N VAL A 329 0.23 -21.10 13.73
CA VAL A 329 -1.06 -21.50 13.12
C VAL A 329 -1.80 -22.54 13.97
N ALA A 330 -1.10 -23.49 14.58
CA ALA A 330 -1.78 -24.51 15.40
C ALA A 330 -2.54 -23.89 16.59
N LEU A 331 -1.95 -22.87 17.25
CA LEU A 331 -2.59 -22.19 18.37
C LEU A 331 -3.58 -21.12 17.94
N ALA A 332 -3.25 -20.29 16.95
CA ALA A 332 -4.12 -19.18 16.50
C ALA A 332 -5.30 -19.65 15.63
N GLY A 333 -5.20 -20.83 15.00
CA GLY A 333 -6.17 -21.34 14.05
C GLY A 333 -5.91 -20.85 12.63
N THR A 334 -6.87 -21.10 11.74
CA THR A 334 -6.85 -20.65 10.34
C THR A 334 -7.94 -19.60 10.11
N PRO A 335 -7.94 -18.87 8.97
CA PRO A 335 -9.03 -17.96 8.64
C PRO A 335 -10.43 -18.61 8.68
N ASP A 336 -10.54 -19.89 8.33
CA ASP A 336 -11.81 -20.64 8.36
C ASP A 336 -12.18 -21.17 9.76
N ASN A 337 -11.20 -21.32 10.64
CA ASN A 337 -11.39 -21.87 11.98
C ASN A 337 -10.43 -21.20 12.99
N PRO A 338 -10.68 -19.93 13.33
CA PRO A 338 -9.81 -19.16 14.23
C PRO A 338 -10.01 -19.56 15.69
N ALA A 339 -8.96 -19.42 16.50
CA ALA A 339 -8.99 -19.70 17.93
C ALA A 339 -9.85 -18.72 18.73
N VAL A 340 -10.08 -17.52 18.18
CA VAL A 340 -11.05 -16.56 18.69
C VAL A 340 -12.13 -16.39 17.62
N PRO A 341 -13.38 -16.81 17.86
CA PRO A 341 -14.42 -16.79 16.83
C PRO A 341 -14.62 -15.41 16.19
N GLY A 342 -14.58 -15.33 14.87
CA GLY A 342 -14.73 -14.07 14.14
C GLY A 342 -13.46 -13.23 14.03
N PHE A 343 -12.32 -13.70 14.55
CA PHE A 343 -11.03 -13.06 14.33
C PHE A 343 -10.31 -13.67 13.12
N LEU A 344 -9.43 -12.91 12.47
CA LEU A 344 -8.55 -13.40 11.41
C LEU A 344 -7.12 -13.63 11.97
N PRO A 345 -6.62 -14.87 11.99
CA PRO A 345 -5.22 -15.16 12.29
C PRO A 345 -4.33 -14.88 11.08
N GLU A 346 -3.26 -14.10 11.26
CA GLU A 346 -2.31 -13.78 10.19
C GLU A 346 -0.95 -13.31 10.73
N LEU A 347 0.05 -13.22 9.83
CA LEU A 347 1.31 -12.53 10.14
C LEU A 347 1.02 -11.06 10.47
N SER A 348 1.73 -10.48 11.44
CA SER A 348 1.58 -9.08 11.85
C SER A 348 1.72 -8.11 10.66
N SER A 349 2.64 -8.41 9.74
CA SER A 349 2.82 -7.66 8.49
C SER A 349 1.57 -7.59 7.59
N GLY A 350 0.66 -8.56 7.71
CA GLY A 350 -0.58 -8.65 6.92
C GLY A 350 -1.59 -7.55 7.24
N LEU A 351 -1.54 -7.01 8.48
CA LEU A 351 -2.27 -5.80 8.83
C LEU A 351 -1.58 -4.58 8.18
N TYR A 352 -0.30 -4.38 8.50
CA TYR A 352 0.66 -3.54 7.80
C TYR A 352 2.07 -3.82 8.34
N ILE A 353 3.12 -3.50 7.57
CA ILE A 353 4.51 -3.63 8.02
C ILE A 353 4.72 -2.83 9.31
N THR A 354 5.38 -3.41 10.31
CA THR A 354 5.65 -2.78 11.61
C THR A 354 7.11 -2.96 12.02
N ASN A 355 7.69 -1.91 12.61
CA ASN A 355 9.07 -1.89 13.07
C ASN A 355 9.11 -1.51 14.55
N GLY A 356 9.99 -2.15 15.33
CA GLY A 356 10.15 -1.86 16.76
C GLY A 356 8.99 -2.30 17.63
N GLU A 357 8.27 -3.35 17.24
CA GLU A 357 7.10 -3.86 17.97
C GLU A 357 7.43 -5.02 18.94
N THR A 358 6.50 -5.29 19.84
CA THR A 358 6.73 -6.15 21.01
C THR A 358 6.88 -7.61 20.65
N CYS A 359 6.02 -8.14 19.77
CA CYS A 359 6.04 -9.56 19.44
C CYS A 359 7.24 -9.93 18.57
N ASP A 360 7.65 -9.08 17.63
CA ASP A 360 8.93 -9.24 16.92
C ASP A 360 10.13 -9.25 17.89
N TYR A 361 10.20 -8.33 18.86
CA TYR A 361 11.28 -8.38 19.87
C TYR A 361 11.22 -9.65 20.74
N ALA A 362 10.04 -10.00 21.26
CA ALA A 362 9.86 -11.18 22.08
C ALA A 362 10.30 -12.44 21.33
N TYR A 363 9.97 -12.54 20.05
CA TYR A 363 10.27 -13.70 19.24
C TYR A 363 11.70 -13.72 18.71
N GLU A 364 12.13 -12.70 17.97
CA GLU A 364 13.43 -12.68 17.30
C GLU A 364 14.60 -12.53 18.26
N SER A 365 14.44 -11.72 19.32
CA SER A 365 15.53 -11.47 20.28
C SER A 365 15.51 -12.41 21.48
N GLN A 366 14.33 -12.87 21.92
CA GLN A 366 14.18 -13.60 23.18
C GLN A 366 13.65 -15.03 23.03
N GLY A 367 13.27 -15.45 21.81
CA GLY A 367 12.77 -16.79 21.53
C GLY A 367 11.41 -17.10 22.14
N VAL A 368 10.55 -16.09 22.31
CA VAL A 368 9.20 -16.18 22.88
C VAL A 368 8.17 -16.22 21.77
N LEU A 369 7.29 -17.22 21.75
CA LEU A 369 6.17 -17.25 20.79
C LEU A 369 5.10 -16.24 21.23
N CYS A 370 5.05 -15.10 20.56
CA CYS A 370 4.16 -13.98 20.92
C CYS A 370 3.01 -13.83 19.91
N TYR A 371 1.81 -13.62 20.44
CA TYR A 371 0.62 -13.29 19.66
C TYR A 371 0.05 -11.95 20.13
N THR A 372 -0.45 -11.16 19.19
CA THR A 372 -1.16 -9.91 19.42
C THR A 372 -2.62 -10.06 18.99
N PRO A 373 -3.54 -10.38 19.92
CA PRO A 373 -4.97 -10.25 19.65
C PRO A 373 -5.34 -8.77 19.54
N GLU A 374 -5.82 -8.36 18.37
CA GLU A 374 -6.49 -7.08 18.14
C GLU A 374 -7.99 -7.27 18.41
N LEU A 375 -8.45 -6.83 19.58
CA LEU A 375 -9.79 -7.15 20.08
C LEU A 375 -10.93 -6.55 19.24
N SER A 376 -12.17 -6.96 19.54
CA SER A 376 -13.34 -6.58 18.74
C SER A 376 -13.59 -5.08 18.66
N THR A 377 -14.04 -4.66 17.47
CA THR A 377 -14.73 -3.37 17.28
C THR A 377 -16.19 -3.48 17.76
N PRO A 378 -16.88 -2.37 18.07
CA PRO A 378 -18.27 -2.43 18.49
C PRO A 378 -19.20 -3.01 17.40
N PRO A 379 -20.25 -3.79 17.73
CA PRO A 379 -21.08 -4.47 16.73
C PRO A 379 -21.75 -3.52 15.72
N PRO A 380 -21.91 -3.92 14.44
CA PRO A 380 -22.66 -3.15 13.45
C PRO A 380 -24.11 -2.92 13.91
N GLY A 381 -24.55 -1.66 13.91
CA GLY A 381 -25.90 -1.29 14.36
C GLY A 381 -26.04 -1.04 15.86
N SER A 382 -24.96 -1.13 16.63
CA SER A 382 -24.86 -0.31 17.84
C SER A 382 -24.82 1.15 17.38
N ASN A 383 -25.81 1.97 17.74
CA ASN A 383 -25.85 3.37 17.29
C ASN A 383 -24.70 4.22 17.92
N THR A 384 -23.66 3.62 18.49
CA THR A 384 -22.63 4.24 19.34
C THR A 384 -21.18 3.76 19.07
N GLY A 385 -20.91 2.95 18.04
CA GLY A 385 -19.57 2.35 17.86
C GLY A 385 -18.56 3.19 17.07
N SER A 386 -17.40 3.46 17.66
CA SER A 386 -16.15 3.84 16.98
C SER A 386 -15.14 2.71 17.20
N SER A 387 -14.32 2.38 16.19
CA SER A 387 -13.30 1.33 16.30
C SER A 387 -12.28 1.65 17.41
N PHE A 388 -12.10 2.93 17.72
CA PHE A 388 -11.20 3.42 18.76
C PHE A 388 -11.84 3.54 20.15
N ILE A 389 -13.16 3.33 20.27
CA ILE A 389 -13.91 3.52 21.52
C ILE A 389 -14.84 2.33 21.77
N PHE A 390 -14.35 1.34 22.53
CA PHE A 390 -15.19 0.25 23.00
C PHE A 390 -16.15 0.72 24.10
N PRO A 391 -17.46 0.39 24.04
CA PRO A 391 -18.44 0.87 25.00
C PRO A 391 -18.12 0.50 26.46
N ASP A 392 -18.47 1.40 27.39
CA ASP A 392 -18.44 1.16 28.83
C ASP A 392 -19.69 0.37 29.27
N ASP A 393 -19.77 -0.89 28.85
CA ASP A 393 -20.91 -1.77 29.08
C ASP A 393 -20.44 -3.15 29.59
N GLU A 394 -20.96 -3.58 30.74
CA GLU A 394 -20.54 -4.81 31.40
C GLU A 394 -20.84 -6.07 30.59
N GLU A 395 -21.96 -6.11 29.86
CA GLU A 395 -22.32 -7.28 29.05
C GLU A 395 -21.37 -7.41 27.85
N LEU A 396 -21.07 -6.30 27.19
CA LEU A 396 -20.14 -6.28 26.06
C LEU A 396 -18.71 -6.60 26.48
N VAL A 397 -18.20 -5.97 27.55
CA VAL A 397 -16.85 -6.22 28.06
C VAL A 397 -16.69 -7.66 28.55
N GLN A 398 -17.67 -8.20 29.26
CA GLN A 398 -17.65 -9.60 29.69
C GLN A 398 -17.74 -10.56 28.49
N GLY A 399 -18.53 -10.23 27.47
CA GLY A 399 -18.63 -11.01 26.24
C GLY A 399 -17.29 -11.13 25.52
N GLU A 400 -16.56 -10.02 25.39
CA GLU A 400 -15.25 -10.00 24.73
C GLU A 400 -14.20 -10.81 25.48
N PHE A 401 -14.16 -10.71 26.82
CA PHE A 401 -13.31 -11.56 27.65
C PHE A 401 -13.61 -13.05 27.44
N LEU A 402 -14.89 -13.44 27.49
CA LEU A 402 -15.28 -14.85 27.33
C LEU A 402 -14.98 -15.39 25.93
N LYS A 403 -15.05 -14.54 24.91
CA LYS A 403 -14.68 -14.87 23.52
C LYS A 403 -13.20 -15.24 23.39
N ASN A 404 -12.33 -14.53 24.13
CA ASN A 404 -10.87 -14.72 24.09
C ASN A 404 -10.34 -15.77 25.08
N LEU A 405 -11.12 -16.12 26.13
CA LEU A 405 -10.69 -17.00 27.21
C LEU A 405 -10.16 -18.38 26.74
N PRO A 406 -10.80 -19.11 25.80
CA PRO A 406 -10.29 -20.42 25.37
C PRO A 406 -8.88 -20.34 24.79
N PHE A 407 -8.61 -19.35 23.94
CA PHE A 407 -7.28 -19.11 23.37
C PHE A 407 -6.27 -18.75 24.46
N ALA A 408 -6.62 -17.88 25.41
CA ALA A 408 -5.74 -17.54 26.53
C ALA A 408 -5.34 -18.76 27.38
N LEU A 409 -6.24 -19.72 27.58
CA LEU A 409 -5.96 -20.97 28.28
C LEU A 409 -5.06 -21.92 27.45
N ASP A 410 -5.22 -21.97 26.13
CA ASP A 410 -4.33 -22.75 25.26
C ASP A 410 -2.87 -22.32 25.37
N ILE A 411 -2.63 -21.02 25.51
CA ILE A 411 -1.30 -20.48 25.75
C ILE A 411 -0.72 -20.98 27.08
N ALA A 412 -1.50 -20.98 28.16
CA ALA A 412 -1.06 -21.55 29.45
C ALA A 412 -0.81 -23.07 29.36
N ARG A 413 -1.71 -23.81 28.72
CA ARG A 413 -1.59 -25.27 28.54
C ARG A 413 -0.34 -25.66 27.75
N SER A 414 0.06 -24.83 26.79
CA SER A 414 1.19 -25.10 25.88
C SER A 414 2.54 -24.68 26.45
N ALA A 415 2.58 -23.97 27.57
CA ALA A 415 3.81 -23.38 28.11
C ALA A 415 4.90 -24.41 28.43
N ALA A 416 4.51 -25.58 28.96
CA ALA A 416 5.45 -26.64 29.32
C ALA A 416 6.11 -27.32 28.11
N ASP A 417 5.40 -27.37 26.97
CA ASP A 417 5.86 -28.02 25.74
C ASP A 417 5.35 -27.30 24.49
N PRO A 418 5.88 -26.10 24.16
CA PRO A 418 5.35 -25.29 23.06
C PRO A 418 5.55 -25.94 21.67
N GLU A 419 6.48 -26.88 21.53
CA GLU A 419 6.67 -27.64 20.30
C GLU A 419 5.55 -28.68 20.06
N ASN A 420 4.75 -29.01 21.08
CA ASN A 420 3.55 -29.83 21.00
C ASN A 420 2.37 -29.07 21.62
N PRO A 421 1.90 -27.99 20.95
CA PRO A 421 0.91 -27.09 21.52
C PRO A 421 -0.43 -27.80 21.79
N VAL A 422 -1.13 -27.35 22.83
CA VAL A 422 -2.46 -27.80 23.20
C VAL A 422 -3.46 -26.73 22.78
N SER A 423 -4.17 -26.97 21.67
CA SER A 423 -5.22 -26.09 21.16
C SER A 423 -6.61 -26.65 21.46
N HIS A 424 -7.54 -25.81 21.89
CA HIS A 424 -8.95 -26.16 22.03
C HIS A 424 -9.62 -26.50 20.68
N LEU A 425 -9.01 -26.10 19.56
CA LEU A 425 -9.42 -26.50 18.21
C LEU A 425 -9.01 -27.94 17.86
N GLY A 426 -8.12 -28.55 18.64
CA GLY A 426 -7.57 -29.89 18.39
C GLY A 426 -6.45 -29.93 17.34
N ASN A 427 -5.90 -28.77 16.97
CA ASN A 427 -4.80 -28.66 16.02
C ASN A 427 -3.50 -29.25 16.60
N THR A 428 -2.67 -29.84 15.74
CA THR A 428 -1.35 -30.41 16.07
C THR A 428 -0.32 -29.99 15.03
N VAL A 429 0.97 -30.13 15.34
CA VAL A 429 2.07 -29.81 14.41
C VAL A 429 2.90 -31.04 14.03
N GLU A 430 3.26 -31.12 12.75
CA GLU A 430 4.02 -32.24 12.19
C GLU A 430 5.51 -32.18 12.58
N PRO A 431 6.17 -33.30 12.93
CA PRO A 431 7.57 -33.31 13.33
C PRO A 431 8.54 -32.84 12.22
N MET A 432 8.18 -33.07 10.95
CA MET A 432 8.97 -32.70 9.77
C MET A 432 8.04 -32.24 8.63
N ILE A 433 8.35 -31.09 8.02
CA ILE A 433 7.64 -30.51 6.87
C ILE A 433 8.67 -30.29 5.77
N VAL A 434 8.58 -31.07 4.69
CA VAL A 434 9.55 -31.05 3.59
C VAL A 434 9.15 -29.97 2.58
N SER A 435 10.11 -29.18 2.10
CA SER A 435 9.85 -28.28 0.97
C SER A 435 9.98 -29.07 -0.33
N GLU A 436 8.84 -29.32 -0.96
CA GLU A 436 8.76 -30.15 -2.15
C GLU A 436 8.86 -29.31 -3.43
N PHE A 437 9.53 -29.86 -4.44
CA PHE A 437 9.57 -29.33 -5.79
C PHE A 437 9.66 -30.48 -6.79
N SER A 438 9.25 -30.24 -8.04
CA SER A 438 9.13 -31.30 -9.05
C SER A 438 10.30 -31.37 -10.04
N LEU A 439 11.12 -30.32 -10.14
CA LEU A 439 12.20 -30.22 -11.13
C LEU A 439 13.53 -29.83 -10.47
N SER A 440 14.62 -30.36 -11.01
CA SER A 440 15.99 -29.97 -10.67
C SER A 440 16.76 -29.53 -11.92
N TYR A 441 17.48 -28.41 -11.84
CA TYR A 441 18.22 -27.82 -12.96
C TYR A 441 19.76 -27.91 -12.83
N GLY A 442 20.25 -28.55 -11.78
CA GLY A 442 21.69 -28.79 -11.63
C GLY A 442 21.99 -29.86 -10.59
N SER A 443 23.23 -30.34 -10.61
CA SER A 443 23.77 -31.23 -9.59
C SER A 443 25.06 -30.63 -9.00
N PRO A 444 25.22 -30.61 -7.66
CA PRO A 444 24.34 -31.15 -6.63
C PRO A 444 23.02 -30.37 -6.47
N GLN A 445 21.96 -31.06 -6.03
CA GLN A 445 20.66 -30.44 -5.74
C GLN A 445 20.48 -30.26 -4.23
N THR A 446 20.25 -29.02 -3.80
CA THR A 446 19.86 -28.70 -2.43
C THR A 446 18.41 -29.12 -2.17
N VAL A 447 18.16 -29.80 -1.06
CA VAL A 447 16.80 -30.12 -0.56
C VAL A 447 16.68 -29.66 0.89
N GLN A 448 15.48 -29.30 1.34
CA GLN A 448 15.28 -28.75 2.68
C GLN A 448 14.08 -29.32 3.42
N VAL A 449 14.14 -29.27 4.75
CA VAL A 449 13.08 -29.68 5.66
C VAL A 449 13.02 -28.74 6.86
N LYS A 450 11.81 -28.29 7.20
CA LYS A 450 11.49 -27.65 8.48
C LYS A 450 11.21 -28.76 9.50
N ALA A 451 12.02 -28.88 10.54
CA ALA A 451 11.93 -29.99 11.51
C ALA A 451 11.98 -29.49 12.96
N LYS A 452 11.33 -30.21 13.89
CA LYS A 452 11.46 -29.92 15.32
C LYS A 452 12.89 -30.16 15.78
N ARG A 453 13.46 -29.22 16.52
CA ARG A 453 14.81 -29.33 17.09
C ARG A 453 14.96 -30.52 18.05
N SER A 454 13.87 -30.92 18.71
CA SER A 454 13.83 -32.09 19.61
C SER A 454 14.14 -33.42 18.94
N LEU A 455 14.01 -33.51 17.60
CA LEU A 455 14.35 -34.71 16.83
C LEU A 455 15.86 -34.96 16.75
N GLY A 456 16.70 -33.96 17.06
CA GLY A 456 18.15 -34.07 17.01
C GLY A 456 18.71 -34.04 15.59
N GLU A 457 19.72 -34.87 15.31
CA GLU A 457 20.36 -34.91 13.99
C GLU A 457 19.48 -35.65 12.98
N LEU A 458 19.21 -35.00 11.84
CA LEU A 458 18.54 -35.61 10.70
C LEU A 458 19.56 -36.06 9.66
N THR A 459 19.22 -37.12 8.94
CA THR A 459 19.96 -37.60 7.77
C THR A 459 19.08 -37.45 6.54
N LEU A 460 19.62 -36.82 5.49
CA LEU A 460 19.00 -36.82 4.18
C LEU A 460 19.15 -38.21 3.56
N LYS A 461 18.04 -38.77 3.11
CA LYS A 461 17.96 -40.03 2.37
C LYS A 461 17.45 -39.78 0.97
N TYR A 462 18.04 -40.46 -0.01
CA TYR A 462 17.57 -40.33 -1.38
C TYR A 462 17.85 -41.57 -2.23
N ARG A 463 17.10 -41.71 -3.32
CA ARG A 463 17.26 -42.75 -4.33
C ARG A 463 17.15 -42.13 -5.73
N ILE A 464 18.06 -42.51 -6.61
CA ILE A 464 18.03 -42.12 -8.03
C ILE A 464 17.51 -43.30 -8.83
N ASN A 465 16.36 -43.13 -9.50
CA ASN A 465 15.61 -44.18 -10.19
C ASN A 465 15.41 -45.42 -9.28
N ASP A 466 15.60 -46.62 -9.82
CA ASP A 466 15.57 -47.89 -9.08
C ASP A 466 16.92 -48.22 -8.39
N GLY A 467 17.75 -47.21 -8.13
CA GLY A 467 19.08 -47.36 -7.54
C GLY A 467 19.07 -47.76 -6.05
N ALA A 468 20.27 -47.92 -5.48
CA ALA A 468 20.42 -48.11 -4.05
C ALA A 468 20.08 -46.81 -3.29
N GLU A 469 19.50 -46.95 -2.09
CA GLU A 469 19.36 -45.85 -1.16
C GLU A 469 20.74 -45.26 -0.82
N ARG A 470 20.80 -43.93 -0.80
CA ARG A 470 21.97 -43.14 -0.42
C ARG A 470 21.63 -42.28 0.79
N SER A 471 22.65 -41.81 1.49
CA SER A 471 22.50 -40.94 2.65
C SER A 471 23.52 -39.80 2.59
N ALA A 472 23.09 -38.62 2.99
CA ALA A 472 23.91 -37.42 3.07
C ALA A 472 23.65 -36.69 4.39
N PRO A 473 24.64 -35.96 4.94
CA PRO A 473 24.42 -35.13 6.12
C PRO A 473 23.50 -33.95 5.79
N THR A 474 22.84 -33.42 6.82
CA THR A 474 22.15 -32.14 6.74
C THR A 474 22.87 -31.07 7.54
N ALA A 475 22.67 -29.80 7.20
CA ALA A 475 23.15 -28.65 7.95
C ALA A 475 22.00 -27.64 8.15
N GLU A 476 22.03 -26.92 9.25
CA GLU A 476 21.06 -25.86 9.52
C GLU A 476 21.28 -24.67 8.59
N TRP A 477 20.20 -24.20 7.99
CA TRP A 477 20.21 -23.04 7.11
C TRP A 477 20.21 -21.76 7.95
N ALA A 478 21.12 -20.85 7.63
CA ALA A 478 21.35 -19.62 8.38
C ALA A 478 20.48 -18.44 7.93
N GLY A 479 19.39 -18.68 7.17
CA GLY A 479 18.44 -17.63 6.81
C GLY A 479 18.79 -16.77 5.60
N GLY A 480 19.95 -16.98 4.98
CA GLY A 480 20.41 -16.18 3.82
C GLY A 480 20.94 -14.80 4.18
N GLU A 481 21.06 -13.91 3.19
CA GLU A 481 21.69 -12.58 3.30
C GLU A 481 20.72 -11.49 3.78
N ARG A 482 19.41 -11.66 3.61
CA ARG A 482 18.39 -10.61 3.78
C ARG A 482 17.31 -10.93 4.82
N TYR A 483 16.86 -12.19 4.94
CA TYR A 483 15.89 -12.57 5.98
C TYR A 483 16.54 -12.66 7.36
N GLY A 484 17.82 -13.07 7.41
CA GLY A 484 18.43 -13.55 8.65
C GLY A 484 17.73 -14.81 9.18
N VAL A 485 18.10 -15.26 10.39
CA VAL A 485 17.35 -16.32 11.09
C VAL A 485 16.35 -15.67 12.04
N ALA A 486 15.31 -15.03 11.50
CA ALA A 486 14.16 -14.69 12.32
C ALA A 486 13.46 -15.99 12.77
N GLY A 487 13.46 -16.28 14.06
CA GLY A 487 12.53 -17.25 14.62
C GLY A 487 12.77 -18.72 14.29
N SER A 488 13.74 -19.34 14.96
CA SER A 488 13.97 -20.79 14.93
C SER A 488 14.11 -21.35 16.35
N VAL A 489 13.09 -21.18 17.17
CA VAL A 489 13.14 -21.55 18.59
C VAL A 489 12.89 -23.04 18.76
N TYR A 490 11.83 -23.57 18.17
CA TYR A 490 11.39 -24.96 18.33
C TYR A 490 11.59 -25.79 17.05
N TYR A 491 11.45 -25.15 15.90
CA TYR A 491 11.82 -25.67 14.60
C TYR A 491 13.14 -25.07 14.12
N HIS A 492 13.79 -25.81 13.22
CA HIS A 492 14.88 -25.31 12.39
C HIS A 492 14.69 -25.76 10.94
N MET A 493 15.32 -25.04 10.02
CA MET A 493 15.37 -25.44 8.61
C MET A 493 16.69 -26.15 8.35
N LEU A 494 16.63 -27.41 7.93
CA LEU A 494 17.80 -28.22 7.60
C LEU A 494 17.89 -28.44 6.10
N ARG A 495 19.10 -28.31 5.53
CA ARG A 495 19.40 -28.53 4.12
C ARG A 495 20.37 -29.68 3.94
N GLY A 496 20.18 -30.47 2.88
CA GLY A 496 21.10 -31.51 2.44
C GLY A 496 21.33 -31.46 0.94
N GLN A 497 22.37 -32.16 0.46
CA GLN A 497 22.76 -32.18 -0.94
C GLN A 497 22.52 -33.56 -1.57
N VAL A 498 21.79 -33.58 -2.68
CA VAL A 498 21.63 -34.77 -3.52
C VAL A 498 22.67 -34.74 -4.64
N GLU A 499 23.59 -35.71 -4.60
CA GLU A 499 24.68 -35.82 -5.57
C GLU A 499 24.50 -36.97 -6.57
N GLY A 500 24.91 -36.72 -7.81
CA GLY A 500 25.11 -37.74 -8.85
C GLY A 500 23.86 -38.11 -9.63
N ALA A 501 22.82 -37.28 -9.60
CA ALA A 501 21.71 -37.33 -10.55
C ALA A 501 22.15 -36.74 -11.89
N GLN A 502 21.59 -37.22 -12.99
CA GLN A 502 21.88 -36.77 -14.35
C GLN A 502 20.58 -36.41 -15.07
N PRO A 503 20.62 -35.50 -16.06
CA PRO A 503 19.42 -35.16 -16.83
C PRO A 503 18.69 -36.40 -17.36
N GLY A 504 17.40 -36.52 -17.03
CA GLY A 504 16.55 -37.67 -17.32
C GLY A 504 16.32 -38.63 -16.15
N ASP A 505 17.04 -38.46 -15.03
CA ASP A 505 16.81 -39.23 -13.79
C ASP A 505 15.60 -38.70 -13.01
N GLU A 506 14.93 -39.60 -12.29
CA GLU A 506 13.97 -39.27 -11.23
C GLU A 506 14.61 -39.54 -9.87
N VAL A 507 14.47 -38.61 -8.93
CA VAL A 507 15.05 -38.70 -7.58
C VAL A 507 13.93 -38.69 -6.55
N GLU A 508 13.92 -39.68 -5.66
CA GLU A 508 13.07 -39.73 -4.46
C GLU A 508 13.89 -39.29 -3.23
N VAL A 509 13.34 -38.39 -2.41
CA VAL A 509 14.01 -37.76 -1.26
C VAL A 509 13.14 -37.88 0.00
N TRP A 510 13.77 -38.14 1.15
CA TRP A 510 13.14 -38.05 2.47
C TRP A 510 14.17 -37.78 3.57
N PHE A 511 13.71 -37.40 4.76
CA PHE A 511 14.55 -37.17 5.93
C PHE A 511 14.25 -38.18 7.04
N GLU A 512 15.28 -38.58 7.77
CA GLU A 512 15.17 -39.51 8.90
C GLU A 512 15.89 -38.97 10.12
N ALA A 513 15.22 -39.02 11.28
CA ALA A 513 15.80 -38.79 12.61
C ALA A 513 15.78 -40.10 13.41
N GLN A 514 16.82 -40.32 14.23
CA GLN A 514 16.88 -41.47 15.14
C GLN A 514 16.52 -41.00 16.56
N THR A 515 15.30 -41.29 16.99
CA THR A 515 14.81 -40.92 18.33
C THR A 515 14.74 -42.17 19.21
N GLY A 516 15.84 -42.45 19.93
CA GLY A 516 15.94 -43.65 20.77
C GLY A 516 16.07 -44.94 19.95
N ALA A 517 15.03 -45.78 19.96
CA ALA A 517 15.00 -47.05 19.21
C ALA A 517 14.11 -46.99 17.95
N GLU A 518 13.42 -45.88 17.72
CA GLU A 518 12.50 -45.69 16.61
C GLU A 518 13.04 -44.62 15.66
N ALA A 519 12.80 -44.81 14.37
CA ALA A 519 13.17 -43.85 13.34
C ALA A 519 11.92 -43.02 12.98
N VAL A 520 12.01 -41.71 13.12
CA VAL A 520 10.99 -40.77 12.63
C VAL A 520 11.39 -40.39 11.21
N ARG A 521 10.45 -40.53 10.28
CA ARG A 521 10.69 -40.33 8.85
C ARG A 521 9.69 -39.32 8.30
N SER A 522 10.16 -38.39 7.47
CA SER A 522 9.31 -37.49 6.69
C SER A 522 8.59 -38.24 5.57
N GLU A 523 7.47 -37.69 5.10
CA GLU A 523 6.91 -38.10 3.81
C GLU A 523 7.95 -37.88 2.70
N PRO A 524 8.10 -38.83 1.76
CA PRO A 524 9.01 -38.70 0.64
C PRO A 524 8.39 -37.88 -0.50
N PHE A 525 9.20 -37.08 -1.19
CA PHE A 525 8.81 -36.43 -2.44
C PHE A 525 9.74 -36.81 -3.58
N ARG A 526 9.32 -36.52 -4.82
CA ARG A 526 10.08 -36.84 -6.04
C ARG A 526 10.28 -35.62 -6.93
N TYR A 527 11.46 -35.52 -7.53
CA TYR A 527 11.76 -34.54 -8.57
C TYR A 527 12.46 -35.18 -9.77
N ALA A 528 12.30 -34.57 -10.95
CA ALA A 528 13.01 -34.95 -12.17
C ALA A 528 14.26 -34.06 -12.37
N GLN A 529 15.42 -34.67 -12.65
CA GLN A 529 16.62 -33.92 -13.07
C GLN A 529 16.46 -33.53 -14.54
N VAL A 530 16.29 -32.24 -14.82
CA VAL A 530 16.01 -31.72 -16.17
C VAL A 530 17.26 -31.16 -16.85
N SER A 531 18.10 -30.44 -16.09
CA SER A 531 19.33 -29.81 -16.58
C SER A 531 20.49 -30.09 -15.62
N ASP A 532 21.71 -29.95 -16.15
CA ASP A 532 22.97 -29.90 -15.41
C ASP A 532 24.02 -29.22 -16.31
N SER A 533 23.65 -28.05 -16.86
CA SER A 533 24.42 -27.39 -17.91
C SER A 533 25.69 -26.71 -17.40
N GLY A 534 25.77 -26.42 -16.09
CA GLY A 534 26.82 -25.64 -15.46
C GLY A 534 26.87 -24.17 -15.91
N ARG A 535 25.84 -23.68 -16.60
CA ARG A 535 25.77 -22.29 -17.06
C ARG A 535 25.45 -21.36 -15.88
N PRO A 536 26.07 -20.16 -15.81
CA PRO A 536 25.85 -19.25 -14.70
C PRO A 536 24.56 -18.44 -14.80
N VAL A 537 23.90 -18.41 -15.97
CA VAL A 537 22.74 -17.56 -16.23
C VAL A 537 21.51 -18.38 -16.62
N LEU A 538 20.36 -18.04 -16.05
CA LEU A 538 19.04 -18.48 -16.48
C LEU A 538 18.26 -17.30 -17.06
N VAL A 539 17.65 -17.48 -18.22
CA VAL A 539 16.60 -16.58 -18.70
C VAL A 539 15.26 -17.14 -18.23
N LEU A 540 14.59 -16.39 -17.35
CA LEU A 540 13.22 -16.64 -16.95
C LEU A 540 12.29 -15.88 -17.93
N ALA A 541 11.76 -16.61 -18.91
CA ALA A 541 10.83 -16.10 -19.89
C ALA A 541 9.42 -16.15 -19.30
N ALA A 542 8.95 -14.99 -18.82
CA ALA A 542 7.65 -14.82 -18.19
C ALA A 542 6.65 -14.17 -19.16
N GLU A 543 6.57 -14.71 -20.37
CA GLU A 543 5.69 -14.23 -21.45
C GLU A 543 4.49 -15.18 -21.61
N ASP A 544 3.25 -14.69 -21.50
CA ASP A 544 2.02 -15.48 -21.63
C ASP A 544 1.55 -15.58 -23.11
N TYR A 545 2.39 -16.18 -23.95
CA TYR A 545 2.16 -16.23 -25.40
C TYR A 545 1.09 -17.26 -25.82
N SER A 546 0.66 -18.17 -24.94
CA SER A 546 -0.48 -19.08 -25.19
C SER A 546 -1.81 -18.60 -24.57
N GLY A 547 -1.78 -17.56 -23.73
CA GLY A 547 -2.87 -17.20 -22.83
C GLY A 547 -3.91 -16.25 -23.35
N ILE A 548 -4.51 -15.55 -22.38
CA ILE A 548 -5.74 -14.77 -22.57
C ILE A 548 -5.57 -13.30 -22.20
N ALA A 549 -4.48 -12.89 -21.53
CA ALA A 549 -4.35 -11.54 -21.02
C ALA A 549 -2.90 -11.00 -20.94
N PRO A 550 -2.66 -9.83 -21.56
CA PRO A 550 -3.58 -9.15 -22.48
C PRO A 550 -3.77 -9.99 -23.77
N PRO A 551 -4.82 -9.72 -24.56
CA PRO A 551 -5.11 -10.53 -25.74
C PRO A 551 -4.04 -10.34 -26.82
N TYR A 552 -3.13 -11.30 -26.95
CA TYR A 552 -2.12 -11.33 -28.02
C TYR A 552 -2.50 -12.27 -29.17
N ASP A 553 -1.86 -12.03 -30.32
CA ASP A 553 -1.74 -13.05 -31.34
C ASP A 553 -0.93 -14.23 -30.79
N LYS A 554 -1.58 -15.37 -30.59
CA LYS A 554 -0.94 -16.57 -30.05
C LYS A 554 0.21 -17.01 -30.94
N THR A 555 1.39 -17.17 -30.34
CA THR A 555 2.59 -17.69 -31.01
C THR A 555 2.92 -19.10 -30.51
N ASP A 556 3.86 -19.77 -31.17
CA ASP A 556 4.33 -21.11 -30.78
C ASP A 556 5.42 -21.08 -29.67
N GLY A 557 5.75 -19.88 -29.16
CA GLY A 557 6.83 -19.64 -28.20
C GLY A 557 7.01 -18.15 -27.90
N PRO A 558 7.84 -17.78 -26.92
CA PRO A 558 8.01 -16.40 -26.51
C PRO A 558 8.52 -15.52 -27.66
N SER A 559 7.87 -14.37 -27.88
CA SER A 559 8.13 -13.45 -28.99
C SER A 559 9.46 -12.72 -28.83
N TYR A 560 9.88 -12.48 -27.58
CA TYR A 560 11.02 -11.60 -27.29
C TYR A 560 12.25 -12.31 -26.71
N LEU A 561 12.21 -13.63 -26.54
CA LEU A 561 13.31 -14.42 -25.96
C LEU A 561 14.63 -14.30 -26.76
N GLN A 562 14.57 -14.34 -28.09
CA GLN A 562 15.78 -14.41 -28.93
C GLN A 562 16.72 -13.20 -28.76
N PRO A 563 16.23 -11.93 -28.74
CA PRO A 563 17.01 -10.76 -28.35
C PRO A 563 17.86 -10.92 -27.07
N TYR A 564 17.31 -11.53 -26.02
CA TYR A 564 18.05 -11.75 -24.77
C TYR A 564 19.13 -12.81 -24.93
N LEU A 565 18.81 -13.92 -25.59
CA LEU A 565 19.77 -15.01 -25.84
C LEU A 565 20.95 -14.56 -26.71
N ASP A 566 20.68 -13.78 -27.75
CA ASP A 566 21.71 -13.24 -28.63
C ASP A 566 22.64 -12.26 -27.87
N ALA A 567 22.06 -11.34 -27.11
CA ALA A 567 22.84 -10.37 -26.33
C ALA A 567 23.67 -11.03 -25.21
N LEU A 568 23.12 -12.06 -24.55
CA LEU A 568 23.83 -12.87 -23.57
C LEU A 568 24.99 -13.66 -24.19
N ALA A 569 24.76 -14.27 -25.35
CA ALA A 569 25.81 -14.96 -26.10
C ALA A 569 26.91 -13.99 -26.54
N ALA A 570 26.55 -12.79 -27.00
CA ALA A 570 27.50 -11.73 -27.36
C ALA A 570 28.31 -11.25 -26.14
N ALA A 571 27.69 -11.16 -24.97
CA ALA A 571 28.34 -10.85 -23.70
C ALA A 571 29.23 -11.98 -23.16
N GLY A 572 29.15 -13.19 -23.73
CA GLY A 572 29.94 -14.36 -23.31
C GLY A 572 29.31 -15.18 -22.17
N TYR A 573 28.01 -15.00 -21.91
CA TYR A 573 27.25 -15.67 -20.85
C TYR A 573 26.09 -16.49 -21.44
N PRO A 574 26.34 -17.63 -22.11
CA PRO A 574 25.26 -18.46 -22.62
C PRO A 574 24.35 -18.93 -21.47
N ALA A 575 23.04 -18.88 -21.67
CA ALA A 575 22.05 -19.14 -20.64
C ALA A 575 21.22 -20.40 -20.92
N ASP A 576 20.65 -20.96 -19.86
CA ASP A 576 19.49 -21.85 -19.96
C ASP A 576 18.19 -21.02 -19.97
N VAL A 577 17.08 -21.66 -20.34
CA VAL A 577 15.76 -20.99 -20.38
C VAL A 577 14.79 -21.74 -19.49
N TYR A 578 14.09 -21.00 -18.64
CA TYR A 578 12.86 -21.43 -18.00
C TYR A 578 11.70 -20.63 -18.61
N ASP A 579 10.96 -21.29 -19.48
CA ASP A 579 9.77 -20.76 -20.13
C ASP A 579 8.55 -21.08 -19.26
N ILE A 580 8.00 -20.07 -18.60
CA ILE A 580 6.90 -20.23 -17.64
C ILE A 580 5.67 -20.80 -18.34
N ASP A 581 5.31 -20.28 -19.52
CA ASP A 581 4.11 -20.67 -20.23
C ASP A 581 4.22 -22.10 -20.80
N ALA A 582 5.37 -22.44 -21.42
CA ALA A 582 5.64 -23.80 -21.89
C ALA A 582 5.63 -24.85 -20.76
N ARG A 583 5.85 -24.43 -19.51
CA ARG A 583 5.86 -25.28 -18.32
C ARG A 583 4.53 -25.34 -17.59
N GLY A 584 3.45 -24.94 -18.25
CA GLY A 584 2.11 -24.99 -17.67
C GLY A 584 1.89 -23.88 -16.65
N ARG A 585 2.57 -22.73 -16.81
CA ARG A 585 2.40 -21.52 -16.01
C ARG A 585 2.68 -21.74 -14.53
N LEU A 586 3.83 -22.35 -14.27
CA LEU A 586 4.33 -22.61 -12.93
C LEU A 586 5.58 -21.76 -12.67
N ALA A 587 5.58 -21.07 -11.53
CA ALA A 587 6.74 -20.34 -11.06
C ALA A 587 7.95 -21.29 -10.94
N PRO A 588 9.17 -20.83 -11.25
CA PRO A 588 10.36 -21.63 -11.01
C PRO A 588 10.58 -21.78 -9.49
N ASP A 589 10.84 -23.00 -9.03
CA ASP A 589 11.18 -23.23 -7.62
C ASP A 589 12.54 -22.61 -7.28
N ALA A 590 12.64 -21.94 -6.12
CA ALA A 590 13.87 -21.28 -5.70
C ALA A 590 15.04 -22.26 -5.54
N LEU A 591 14.81 -23.46 -4.99
CA LEU A 591 15.85 -24.48 -4.79
C LEU A 591 16.01 -25.40 -6.00
N GLY A 592 14.91 -25.91 -6.55
CA GLY A 592 14.92 -26.84 -7.67
C GLY A 592 15.45 -26.21 -8.97
N VAL A 593 15.18 -24.92 -9.18
CA VAL A 593 15.50 -24.23 -10.44
C VAL A 593 16.50 -23.09 -10.22
N LEU A 594 16.12 -22.06 -9.47
CA LEU A 594 16.85 -20.78 -9.46
C LEU A 594 18.24 -20.91 -8.80
N SER A 595 18.35 -21.68 -7.73
CA SER A 595 19.59 -21.82 -6.94
C SER A 595 20.80 -22.40 -7.71
N HIS A 596 20.58 -22.96 -8.90
CA HIS A 596 21.64 -23.49 -9.76
C HIS A 596 22.35 -22.43 -10.60
N TYR A 597 21.86 -21.18 -10.56
CA TYR A 597 22.35 -20.09 -11.39
C TYR A 597 22.92 -18.96 -10.53
N ALA A 598 23.96 -18.29 -11.02
CA ALA A 598 24.52 -17.12 -10.36
C ALA A 598 23.71 -15.85 -10.67
N ALA A 599 23.09 -15.78 -11.86
CA ALA A 599 22.20 -14.70 -12.23
C ALA A 599 20.96 -15.19 -12.99
N VAL A 600 19.85 -14.49 -12.78
CA VAL A 600 18.60 -14.66 -13.51
C VAL A 600 18.32 -13.40 -14.32
N VAL A 601 17.99 -13.57 -15.59
CA VAL A 601 17.39 -12.54 -16.45
C VAL A 601 15.90 -12.82 -16.50
N TRP A 602 15.12 -12.07 -15.74
CA TRP A 602 13.67 -12.13 -15.76
C TRP A 602 13.16 -11.12 -16.77
N TYR A 603 12.49 -11.59 -17.82
CA TYR A 603 11.81 -10.68 -18.74
C TYR A 603 10.33 -11.06 -18.89
N THR A 604 9.48 -10.03 -18.93
CA THR A 604 8.01 -10.20 -19.01
C THR A 604 7.45 -9.93 -20.41
N GLY A 605 8.27 -9.44 -21.34
CA GLY A 605 7.82 -9.14 -22.70
C GLY A 605 6.72 -8.08 -22.69
N ASP A 606 5.60 -8.36 -23.36
CA ASP A 606 4.41 -7.51 -23.34
C ASP A 606 3.57 -7.67 -22.05
N ASP A 607 3.81 -8.68 -21.20
CA ASP A 607 2.92 -9.01 -20.09
C ASP A 607 2.98 -7.97 -18.97
N TYR A 608 1.79 -7.61 -18.49
CA TYR A 608 1.62 -6.87 -17.24
C TYR A 608 1.95 -7.76 -16.05
N LEU A 609 1.37 -8.97 -16.01
CA LEU A 609 1.45 -9.93 -14.91
C LEU A 609 1.52 -11.35 -15.47
N PRO A 610 2.45 -12.21 -15.03
CA PRO A 610 2.40 -13.65 -15.31
C PRO A 610 1.14 -14.30 -14.70
N ARG A 611 0.38 -15.09 -15.48
CA ARG A 611 -0.92 -15.67 -15.05
C ARG A 611 -1.00 -17.19 -15.22
N GLN A 612 -1.71 -17.87 -14.31
CA GLN A 612 -2.06 -19.29 -14.43
C GLN A 612 -3.17 -19.50 -15.48
N ALA A 613 -3.30 -20.72 -16.01
CA ALA A 613 -4.33 -21.04 -17.02
C ALA A 613 -5.76 -20.94 -16.47
N SER A 614 -5.93 -21.00 -15.14
CA SER A 614 -7.19 -20.80 -14.43
C SER A 614 -7.48 -19.34 -14.09
N ASP A 615 -6.50 -18.44 -14.25
CA ASP A 615 -6.67 -17.04 -13.95
C ASP A 615 -7.52 -16.40 -15.06
N VAL A 616 -8.54 -15.63 -14.69
CA VAL A 616 -9.37 -14.90 -15.65
C VAL A 616 -8.57 -13.77 -16.29
N ALA A 617 -8.96 -13.35 -17.50
CA ALA A 617 -8.24 -12.38 -18.31
C ALA A 617 -8.06 -10.99 -17.66
N GLN A 618 -8.61 -10.74 -16.48
CA GLN A 618 -8.46 -9.49 -15.73
C GLN A 618 -8.39 -9.65 -14.20
N ALA A 619 -7.85 -10.77 -13.70
CA ALA A 619 -7.53 -10.82 -12.27
C ALA A 619 -6.38 -9.83 -11.98
N ASP A 620 -6.69 -8.83 -11.16
CA ASP A 620 -5.74 -7.84 -10.67
C ASP A 620 -4.65 -8.49 -9.82
N ARG A 621 -4.90 -9.68 -9.25
CA ARG A 621 -3.92 -10.50 -8.53
C ARG A 621 -3.69 -11.81 -9.26
N ALA A 622 -2.45 -12.07 -9.67
CA ALA A 622 -2.07 -13.36 -10.25
C ALA A 622 -1.24 -14.15 -9.25
N ARG A 623 -1.77 -15.29 -8.80
CA ARG A 623 -1.06 -16.20 -7.88
C ARG A 623 0.33 -16.56 -8.42
N LEU A 624 0.43 -16.77 -9.74
CA LEU A 624 1.70 -17.04 -10.41
C LEU A 624 2.70 -15.89 -10.31
N ALA A 625 2.25 -14.65 -10.43
CA ALA A 625 3.12 -13.49 -10.26
C ALA A 625 3.65 -13.41 -8.82
N ASN A 626 2.79 -13.61 -7.81
CA ASN A 626 3.22 -13.66 -6.42
C ASN A 626 4.20 -14.81 -6.16
N GLU A 627 3.91 -16.02 -6.63
CA GLU A 627 4.80 -17.18 -6.50
C GLU A 627 6.15 -16.95 -7.21
N THR A 628 6.15 -16.32 -8.38
CA THR A 628 7.38 -15.98 -9.12
C THR A 628 8.19 -14.92 -8.37
N GLN A 629 7.53 -13.88 -7.84
CA GLN A 629 8.16 -12.87 -7.00
C GLN A 629 8.79 -13.49 -5.76
N LEU A 630 8.05 -14.32 -5.02
CA LEU A 630 8.54 -14.99 -3.80
C LEU A 630 9.73 -15.90 -4.10
N ALA A 631 9.69 -16.66 -5.19
CA ALA A 631 10.83 -17.49 -5.59
C ALA A 631 12.07 -16.65 -5.96
N LEU A 632 11.90 -15.52 -6.64
CA LEU A 632 12.99 -14.58 -6.93
C LEU A 632 13.49 -13.88 -5.67
N ARG A 633 12.60 -13.61 -4.70
CA ARG A 633 12.92 -13.07 -3.38
C ARG A 633 13.82 -14.02 -2.61
N ASP A 634 13.45 -15.30 -2.55
CA ASP A 634 14.27 -16.36 -1.96
C ASP A 634 15.62 -16.50 -2.67
N PHE A 635 15.63 -16.46 -4.01
CA PHE A 635 16.86 -16.51 -4.80
C PHE A 635 17.81 -15.34 -4.49
N LEU A 636 17.30 -14.11 -4.40
CA LEU A 636 18.08 -12.94 -4.02
C LEU A 636 18.56 -13.02 -2.56
N ASN A 637 17.75 -13.58 -1.66
CA ASN A 637 18.16 -13.83 -0.28
C ASN A 637 19.33 -14.83 -0.18
N GLU A 638 19.48 -15.76 -1.14
CA GLU A 638 20.61 -16.70 -1.19
C GLU A 638 21.86 -16.14 -1.91
N GLY A 639 21.89 -14.83 -2.19
CA GLY A 639 22.99 -14.21 -2.93
C GLY A 639 22.89 -14.39 -4.45
N GLY A 640 21.69 -14.65 -4.96
CA GLY A 640 21.39 -14.57 -6.39
C GLY A 640 21.54 -13.15 -6.94
N ARG A 641 21.57 -13.03 -8.27
CA ARG A 641 21.66 -11.75 -8.98
C ARG A 641 20.55 -11.63 -10.01
N LEU A 642 19.89 -10.49 -10.10
CA LEU A 642 18.70 -10.33 -10.95
C LEU A 642 18.85 -9.17 -11.94
N LEU A 643 18.68 -9.45 -13.22
CA LEU A 643 18.30 -8.45 -14.21
C LEU A 643 16.80 -8.62 -14.48
N TRP A 644 16.00 -7.60 -14.19
CA TRP A 644 14.58 -7.58 -14.56
C TRP A 644 14.33 -6.55 -15.64
N SER A 645 13.64 -6.95 -16.71
CA SER A 645 13.20 -6.06 -17.78
C SER A 645 11.84 -6.45 -18.37
N GLY A 646 11.28 -5.57 -19.19
CA GLY A 646 10.00 -5.80 -19.87
C GLY A 646 9.28 -4.48 -20.09
N LYS A 647 8.26 -4.49 -20.96
CA LYS A 647 7.46 -3.29 -21.26
C LYS A 647 6.77 -2.72 -20.02
N TYR A 648 6.34 -3.60 -19.11
CA TYR A 648 5.62 -3.26 -17.88
C TYR A 648 6.33 -3.79 -16.61
N ALA A 649 7.66 -3.96 -16.65
CA ALA A 649 8.41 -4.38 -15.47
C ALA A 649 8.07 -3.49 -14.26
N GLY A 650 7.95 -4.08 -13.07
CA GLY A 650 7.60 -3.37 -11.84
C GLY A 650 6.13 -2.93 -11.69
N TYR A 651 5.38 -2.75 -12.78
CA TYR A 651 4.03 -2.16 -12.74
C TYR A 651 3.06 -2.80 -11.74
N PRO A 652 2.93 -4.14 -11.65
CA PRO A 652 1.95 -4.77 -10.77
C PRO A 652 2.28 -4.72 -9.28
N TYR A 653 3.52 -4.34 -8.94
CA TYR A 653 4.06 -4.39 -7.59
C TYR A 653 4.06 -3.00 -6.95
N THR A 654 3.26 -2.07 -7.50
CA THR A 654 3.16 -0.70 -7.03
C THR A 654 1.77 -0.41 -6.47
N GLY A 655 1.75 0.27 -5.32
CA GLY A 655 0.55 0.46 -4.50
C GLY A 655 -0.58 1.26 -5.15
N GLY A 656 -0.37 1.88 -6.32
CA GLY A 656 -1.36 2.72 -7.02
C GLY A 656 -2.18 2.02 -8.11
N SER A 657 -2.01 0.71 -8.29
CA SER A 657 -2.58 -0.02 -9.43
C SER A 657 -3.85 -0.82 -9.11
N GLY A 658 -4.19 -0.99 -7.82
CA GLY A 658 -5.23 -1.95 -7.40
C GLY A 658 -4.86 -3.42 -7.63
N LEU A 659 -3.67 -3.73 -8.18
CA LEU A 659 -3.20 -5.06 -8.59
C LEU A 659 -2.67 -5.95 -7.45
N GLY A 660 -2.78 -5.50 -6.20
CA GLY A 660 -2.70 -6.36 -5.00
C GLY A 660 -1.44 -7.21 -4.80
N LEU A 661 -0.29 -6.86 -5.40
CA LEU A 661 1.03 -7.37 -5.02
C LEU A 661 1.76 -6.32 -4.18
N GLN A 662 2.52 -6.77 -3.18
CA GLN A 662 3.09 -5.91 -2.15
C GLN A 662 4.31 -5.14 -2.67
N ASN A 663 4.44 -3.87 -2.25
CA ASN A 663 5.53 -2.97 -2.67
C ASN A 663 6.89 -3.35 -2.04
N ASP A 664 6.91 -4.27 -1.07
CA ASP A 664 8.11 -4.70 -0.34
C ASP A 664 9.19 -5.25 -1.28
N PHE A 665 8.83 -5.97 -2.34
CA PHE A 665 9.79 -6.49 -3.30
C PHE A 665 10.46 -5.38 -4.12
N MET A 666 9.67 -4.42 -4.63
CA MET A 666 10.20 -3.26 -5.35
C MET A 666 11.11 -2.42 -4.46
N GLN A 667 10.64 -2.11 -3.25
CA GLN A 667 11.35 -1.23 -2.32
C GLN A 667 12.58 -1.89 -1.69
N TYR A 668 12.48 -3.14 -1.24
CA TYR A 668 13.52 -3.81 -0.46
C TYR A 668 14.47 -4.67 -1.29
N TYR A 669 14.00 -5.23 -2.42
CA TYR A 669 14.83 -6.15 -3.22
C TYR A 669 15.41 -5.50 -4.47
N LEU A 670 14.64 -4.63 -5.10
CA LEU A 670 15.03 -3.92 -6.31
C LEU A 670 15.46 -2.47 -6.02
N SER A 671 15.18 -2.00 -4.81
CA SER A 671 15.43 -0.64 -4.35
C SER A 671 14.90 0.44 -5.28
N ALA A 672 13.66 0.21 -5.74
CA ALA A 672 12.81 1.14 -6.47
C ALA A 672 11.63 1.52 -5.56
N TYR A 673 11.65 2.76 -5.04
CA TYR A 673 10.70 3.24 -4.03
C TYR A 673 9.34 3.61 -4.62
N SER A 674 9.36 4.31 -5.77
CA SER A 674 8.15 4.74 -6.48
C SER A 674 8.31 4.51 -7.98
N GLN A 675 7.19 4.48 -8.69
CA GLN A 675 7.11 4.30 -10.13
C GLN A 675 6.28 5.41 -10.77
N SER A 676 6.70 5.83 -11.96
CA SER A 676 5.86 6.59 -12.89
C SER A 676 5.98 5.97 -14.29
N THR A 677 4.87 5.77 -14.98
CA THR A 677 4.86 5.26 -16.36
C THR A 677 4.63 6.40 -17.34
N ALA A 678 5.36 6.39 -18.45
CA ALA A 678 5.14 7.32 -19.55
C ALA A 678 4.84 6.51 -20.83
N GLY A 679 3.56 6.44 -21.18
CA GLY A 679 3.05 5.62 -22.28
C GLY A 679 1.56 5.29 -22.09
N GLU A 680 0.91 4.77 -23.12
CA GLU A 680 -0.48 4.30 -23.04
C GLU A 680 -0.62 3.25 -21.93
N MET A 681 -1.72 3.32 -21.17
CA MET A 681 -2.29 2.13 -20.55
C MET A 681 -3.33 1.57 -21.52
N PRO A 682 -2.99 0.62 -22.41
CA PRO A 682 -4.02 -0.07 -23.18
C PRO A 682 -4.69 -1.08 -22.25
N VAL A 683 -5.90 -0.74 -21.78
CA VAL A 683 -6.84 -1.77 -21.34
C VAL A 683 -7.75 -2.04 -22.53
N ASP A 684 -7.20 -2.67 -23.58
CA ASP A 684 -8.01 -3.17 -24.69
C ASP A 684 -8.79 -4.40 -24.19
N LEU A 685 -9.84 -4.13 -23.43
CA LEU A 685 -10.91 -5.06 -23.12
C LEU A 685 -11.69 -5.31 -24.41
N PRO A 686 -11.62 -6.50 -25.04
CA PRO A 686 -12.47 -6.79 -26.18
C PRO A 686 -13.94 -6.78 -25.73
N ASN A 687 -14.85 -6.36 -26.60
CA ASN A 687 -16.30 -6.53 -26.39
C ASN A 687 -16.72 -7.92 -26.91
N PRO A 688 -16.99 -8.93 -26.04
CA PRO A 688 -17.45 -10.25 -26.48
C PRO A 688 -18.94 -10.28 -26.85
N ALA A 689 -19.71 -9.22 -26.54
CA ALA A 689 -21.15 -9.15 -26.80
C ALA A 689 -21.49 -8.67 -28.22
N GLY A 690 -20.53 -8.13 -28.98
CA GLY A 690 -20.71 -7.64 -30.35
C GLY A 690 -19.41 -7.22 -31.06
N GLU A 691 -19.52 -6.54 -32.21
CA GLU A 691 -18.37 -5.98 -32.92
C GLU A 691 -18.15 -4.53 -32.45
N GLY A 692 -16.93 -4.17 -32.02
CA GLY A 692 -16.56 -2.80 -31.67
C GLY A 692 -16.68 -2.48 -30.18
N GLY A 693 -17.51 -1.51 -29.79
CA GLY A 693 -17.59 -1.00 -28.42
C GLY A 693 -18.77 -1.57 -27.62
N GLY A 694 -18.74 -1.52 -26.28
CA GLY A 694 -19.78 -2.11 -25.43
C GLY A 694 -19.69 -1.69 -23.95
N TRP A 695 -20.65 -2.08 -23.12
CA TRP A 695 -20.61 -1.89 -21.65
C TRP A 695 -20.15 -3.18 -20.95
N TRP A 696 -19.25 -3.03 -19.98
CA TRP A 696 -18.77 -4.11 -19.10
C TRP A 696 -19.00 -3.75 -17.64
N SER A 697 -19.49 -4.69 -16.83
CA SER A 697 -19.85 -4.42 -15.43
C SER A 697 -18.66 -4.36 -14.46
N GLY A 698 -17.48 -4.85 -14.85
CA GLY A 698 -16.39 -5.07 -13.89
C GLY A 698 -16.45 -6.44 -13.23
N SER A 699 -15.30 -7.01 -12.89
CA SER A 699 -15.16 -8.31 -12.20
C SER A 699 -14.39 -8.11 -10.90
N ALA A 700 -15.10 -8.10 -9.77
CA ALA A 700 -14.53 -7.99 -8.44
C ALA A 700 -15.53 -8.55 -7.42
N SER A 701 -15.03 -8.82 -6.21
CA SER A 701 -15.87 -9.28 -5.10
C SER A 701 -16.63 -8.10 -4.48
N ASN A 702 -17.87 -8.32 -4.05
CA ASN A 702 -18.75 -7.30 -3.47
C ASN A 702 -19.04 -6.10 -4.39
N LEU A 703 -19.17 -6.33 -5.69
CA LEU A 703 -19.65 -5.30 -6.61
C LEU A 703 -21.13 -5.02 -6.36
N ASN A 704 -21.54 -3.76 -6.51
CA ASN A 704 -22.95 -3.39 -6.70
C ASN A 704 -23.03 -2.23 -7.70
N VAL A 705 -22.91 -2.57 -8.98
CA VAL A 705 -22.69 -1.60 -10.06
C VAL A 705 -23.93 -1.47 -10.93
N THR A 706 -24.25 -0.26 -11.39
CA THR A 706 -25.43 0.01 -12.22
C THR A 706 -25.13 0.81 -13.47
N VAL A 707 -25.89 0.59 -14.55
CA VAL A 707 -25.98 1.51 -15.69
C VAL A 707 -27.44 1.69 -16.08
N GLY A 708 -27.92 2.94 -16.14
CA GLY A 708 -29.35 3.22 -16.28
C GLY A 708 -29.69 4.48 -17.05
N ARG A 709 -30.94 4.57 -17.52
CA ARG A 709 -31.49 5.66 -18.32
C ARG A 709 -32.99 5.81 -18.11
N ASP A 710 -33.47 7.04 -18.21
CA ASP A 710 -34.90 7.34 -18.23
C ASP A 710 -35.48 7.29 -19.66
N PHE A 711 -36.63 6.63 -19.81
CA PHE A 711 -37.37 6.54 -21.07
C PHE A 711 -38.76 7.22 -20.98
N ASP A 712 -39.10 8.07 -21.95
CA ASP A 712 -40.46 8.60 -22.10
C ASP A 712 -41.36 7.61 -22.86
N LEU A 713 -42.35 7.05 -22.16
CA LEU A 713 -43.31 6.09 -22.69
C LEU A 713 -44.72 6.67 -22.92
N SER A 714 -44.90 7.99 -22.82
CA SER A 714 -46.22 8.65 -22.90
C SER A 714 -46.97 8.46 -24.22
N GLY A 715 -46.27 8.02 -25.28
CA GLY A 715 -46.82 7.69 -26.59
C GLY A 715 -46.49 6.28 -27.11
N ALA A 716 -46.03 5.36 -26.26
CA ALA A 716 -45.66 4.00 -26.65
C ALA A 716 -46.89 3.08 -26.76
N THR A 717 -46.90 2.20 -27.76
CA THR A 717 -47.98 1.22 -28.01
C THR A 717 -47.48 -0.20 -27.82
N ALA A 718 -48.13 -0.98 -26.94
CA ALA A 718 -47.78 -2.37 -26.68
C ALA A 718 -47.87 -3.26 -27.95
N PRO A 719 -46.97 -4.27 -28.12
CA PRO A 719 -45.95 -4.68 -27.15
C PRO A 719 -44.75 -3.72 -27.11
N ILE A 720 -44.21 -3.47 -25.91
CA ILE A 720 -42.97 -2.70 -25.69
C ILE A 720 -41.89 -3.68 -25.22
N THR A 721 -40.76 -3.76 -25.92
CA THR A 721 -39.68 -4.69 -25.61
C THR A 721 -38.35 -3.96 -25.48
N PHE A 722 -37.69 -4.14 -24.34
CA PHE A 722 -36.29 -3.74 -24.15
C PHE A 722 -35.39 -4.95 -24.39
N SER A 723 -34.31 -4.77 -25.16
CA SER A 723 -33.40 -5.86 -25.50
C SER A 723 -31.97 -5.40 -25.73
N PHE A 724 -31.02 -6.30 -25.49
CA PHE A 724 -29.59 -6.09 -25.73
C PHE A 724 -28.88 -7.43 -25.94
N GLY A 725 -27.78 -7.42 -26.68
CA GLY A 725 -26.82 -8.53 -26.77
C GLY A 725 -26.00 -8.63 -25.50
N SER A 726 -25.70 -9.85 -25.05
CA SER A 726 -25.00 -10.04 -23.78
C SER A 726 -24.19 -11.33 -23.72
N VAL A 727 -23.08 -11.27 -23.00
CA VAL A 727 -22.27 -12.40 -22.53
C VAL A 727 -22.08 -12.20 -21.03
N TRP A 728 -22.20 -13.27 -20.24
CA TRP A 728 -22.02 -13.20 -18.80
C TRP A 728 -21.34 -14.45 -18.23
N GLU A 729 -20.52 -14.25 -17.21
CA GLU A 729 -19.85 -15.30 -16.44
C GLU A 729 -19.87 -14.90 -14.96
N MET A 730 -20.74 -15.54 -14.17
CA MET A 730 -21.07 -15.16 -12.78
C MET A 730 -21.04 -16.38 -11.87
N GLU A 731 -20.68 -16.23 -10.59
CA GLU A 731 -20.72 -17.34 -9.64
C GLU A 731 -22.17 -17.88 -9.51
N PRO A 732 -22.42 -19.18 -9.80
CA PRO A 732 -23.77 -19.73 -9.74
C PRO A 732 -24.36 -19.62 -8.33
N ASP A 733 -25.55 -19.04 -8.25
CA ASP A 733 -26.34 -18.93 -7.01
C ASP A 733 -25.80 -17.97 -5.93
N PHE A 734 -24.74 -17.21 -6.25
CA PHE A 734 -24.13 -16.21 -5.35
C PHE A 734 -24.06 -14.82 -6.00
N ASP A 735 -23.69 -14.77 -7.29
CA ASP A 735 -23.66 -13.53 -8.08
C ASP A 735 -24.91 -13.38 -8.92
N TYR A 736 -25.41 -12.14 -9.02
CA TYR A 736 -26.64 -11.86 -9.77
C TYR A 736 -26.60 -10.55 -10.58
N GLY A 737 -26.93 -10.66 -11.87
CA GLY A 737 -27.27 -9.54 -12.75
C GLY A 737 -28.79 -9.30 -12.81
N TYR A 738 -29.22 -8.05 -12.70
CA TYR A 738 -30.62 -7.65 -12.68
C TYR A 738 -30.92 -6.64 -13.79
N VAL A 739 -32.11 -6.76 -14.39
CA VAL A 739 -32.73 -5.69 -15.17
C VAL A 739 -33.89 -5.15 -14.37
N GLU A 740 -33.77 -3.90 -13.95
CA GLU A 740 -34.68 -3.29 -12.99
C GLU A 740 -35.34 -2.04 -13.56
N ILE A 741 -36.59 -1.83 -13.16
CA ILE A 741 -37.34 -0.63 -13.51
C ILE A 741 -37.86 0.10 -12.27
N SER A 742 -38.02 1.42 -12.41
CA SER A 742 -38.65 2.28 -11.41
C SER A 742 -39.64 3.23 -12.08
N THR A 743 -40.81 3.39 -11.46
CA THR A 743 -41.87 4.33 -11.90
C THR A 743 -42.03 5.53 -10.98
N ASP A 744 -41.21 5.63 -9.93
CA ASP A 744 -41.28 6.67 -8.89
C ASP A 744 -40.01 7.53 -8.80
N GLY A 745 -39.23 7.56 -9.88
CA GLY A 745 -37.99 8.36 -9.97
C GLY A 745 -36.82 7.74 -9.21
N GLY A 746 -36.78 6.41 -9.12
CA GLY A 746 -35.69 5.65 -8.51
C GLY A 746 -35.82 5.41 -6.99
N ALA A 747 -36.96 5.77 -6.38
CA ALA A 747 -37.20 5.55 -4.96
C ALA A 747 -37.47 4.07 -4.63
N SER A 748 -38.05 3.32 -5.57
CA SER A 748 -38.19 1.86 -5.50
C SER A 748 -37.88 1.20 -6.84
N TRP A 749 -37.32 -0.01 -6.79
CA TRP A 749 -36.89 -0.79 -7.96
C TRP A 749 -37.51 -2.18 -7.94
N SER A 750 -37.74 -2.74 -9.12
CA SER A 750 -38.23 -4.11 -9.27
C SER A 750 -37.51 -4.79 -10.43
N SER A 751 -36.96 -5.99 -10.17
CA SER A 751 -36.32 -6.82 -11.19
C SER A 751 -37.33 -7.52 -12.09
N LEU A 752 -36.97 -7.69 -13.36
CA LEU A 752 -37.83 -8.23 -14.41
C LEU A 752 -37.39 -9.64 -14.85
N PRO A 753 -38.32 -10.57 -15.09
CA PRO A 753 -37.99 -11.82 -15.76
C PRO A 753 -37.69 -11.60 -17.24
N ASP A 754 -36.71 -12.33 -17.78
CA ASP A 754 -36.46 -12.40 -19.22
C ASP A 754 -37.47 -13.30 -19.92
N LEU A 755 -37.88 -12.92 -21.14
CA LEU A 755 -38.90 -13.61 -21.93
C LEU A 755 -38.50 -15.02 -22.39
N ASP A 756 -37.20 -15.34 -22.36
CA ASP A 756 -36.67 -16.65 -22.71
C ASP A 756 -36.31 -17.52 -21.48
N GLY A 757 -36.62 -17.03 -20.26
CA GLY A 757 -36.47 -17.81 -19.03
C GLY A 757 -35.03 -18.01 -18.58
N ARG A 758 -34.14 -17.06 -18.88
CA ARG A 758 -32.72 -17.10 -18.46
C ARG A 758 -32.46 -16.59 -17.04
N LEU A 759 -33.36 -15.77 -16.49
CA LEU A 759 -33.29 -15.25 -15.12
C LEU A 759 -34.11 -16.13 -14.18
N THR A 760 -33.71 -16.21 -12.91
CA THR A 760 -34.32 -17.06 -11.86
C THR A 760 -34.66 -16.26 -10.60
N ASP A 761 -35.76 -16.62 -9.93
CA ASP A 761 -36.15 -16.12 -8.60
C ASP A 761 -35.77 -17.09 -7.46
N ALA A 762 -35.04 -18.15 -7.78
CA ALA A 762 -34.50 -19.06 -6.78
C ALA A 762 -33.44 -18.35 -5.94
N ASN A 763 -33.55 -18.49 -4.61
CA ASN A 763 -32.63 -17.88 -3.65
C ASN A 763 -32.06 -18.93 -2.69
N PRO A 764 -31.22 -19.86 -3.18
CA PRO A 764 -30.73 -20.99 -2.37
C PRO A 764 -29.74 -20.58 -1.26
N ASN A 765 -29.02 -19.47 -1.46
CA ASN A 765 -27.99 -18.96 -0.53
C ASN A 765 -28.42 -17.68 0.22
N ASN A 766 -29.68 -17.28 0.10
CA ASN A 766 -30.25 -16.08 0.72
C ASN A 766 -29.59 -14.75 0.29
N VAL A 767 -29.14 -14.67 -0.97
CA VAL A 767 -28.47 -13.52 -1.58
C VAL A 767 -29.08 -13.07 -2.93
N ASN A 768 -30.16 -13.70 -3.41
CA ASN A 768 -30.89 -13.26 -4.61
C ASN A 768 -32.08 -12.34 -4.28
N ASP A 769 -32.03 -11.08 -4.74
CA ASP A 769 -33.03 -10.03 -4.51
C ASP A 769 -34.27 -10.09 -5.42
N GLY A 770 -34.35 -11.04 -6.35
CA GLY A 770 -35.53 -11.20 -7.21
C GLY A 770 -35.23 -12.02 -8.46
N TRP A 771 -35.66 -11.52 -9.63
CA TRP A 771 -35.31 -12.16 -10.91
C TRP A 771 -33.88 -11.82 -11.29
N GLY A 772 -32.94 -12.70 -10.95
CA GLY A 772 -31.50 -12.53 -11.17
C GLY A 772 -30.95 -13.45 -12.28
N LEU A 773 -29.98 -12.93 -13.02
CA LEU A 773 -29.14 -13.64 -13.98
C LEU A 773 -27.93 -14.16 -13.22
N THR A 774 -27.61 -15.46 -13.30
CA THR A 774 -26.48 -16.07 -12.59
C THR A 774 -25.86 -17.17 -13.45
N ALA A 775 -24.73 -17.74 -13.02
CA ALA A 775 -23.91 -18.68 -13.79
C ALA A 775 -23.34 -18.07 -15.10
N ALA A 776 -22.87 -18.92 -16.03
CA ALA A 776 -22.31 -18.47 -17.30
C ALA A 776 -23.27 -18.65 -18.49
N GLY A 777 -23.26 -17.73 -19.45
CA GLY A 777 -24.06 -17.80 -20.66
C GLY A 777 -23.83 -16.67 -21.67
N GLN A 778 -24.51 -16.78 -22.81
CA GLN A 778 -24.48 -15.78 -23.88
C GLN A 778 -25.82 -15.74 -24.63
N GLY A 779 -26.19 -14.57 -25.14
CA GLY A 779 -27.35 -14.39 -26.00
C GLY A 779 -28.00 -13.02 -25.88
N ARG A 780 -29.09 -12.83 -26.61
CA ARG A 780 -29.90 -11.61 -26.53
C ARG A 780 -30.93 -11.74 -25.40
N LEU A 781 -30.89 -10.81 -24.44
CA LEU A 781 -31.87 -10.73 -23.34
C LEU A 781 -33.02 -9.79 -23.74
N ARG A 782 -34.26 -10.13 -23.34
CA ARG A 782 -35.49 -9.44 -23.76
C ARG A 782 -36.50 -9.33 -22.63
N PHE A 783 -36.97 -8.12 -22.38
CA PHE A 783 -37.86 -7.79 -21.26
C PHE A 783 -39.13 -7.08 -21.77
N ASP A 784 -40.30 -7.52 -21.28
CA ASP A 784 -41.60 -6.93 -21.63
C ASP A 784 -41.94 -5.74 -20.72
N LEU A 785 -42.06 -4.56 -21.32
CA LEU A 785 -42.42 -3.31 -20.65
C LEU A 785 -43.83 -2.84 -21.04
N SER A 786 -44.66 -3.71 -21.61
CA SER A 786 -46.00 -3.35 -22.09
C SER A 786 -46.94 -2.87 -20.99
N ALA A 787 -46.70 -3.27 -19.73
CA ALA A 787 -47.47 -2.80 -18.59
C ALA A 787 -47.23 -1.31 -18.28
N GLN A 788 -46.12 -0.75 -18.77
CA GLN A 788 -45.69 0.63 -18.58
C GLN A 788 -46.09 1.53 -19.77
N ALA A 789 -46.89 1.02 -20.71
CA ALA A 789 -47.37 1.81 -21.85
C ALA A 789 -48.22 3.02 -21.41
N GLY A 790 -47.89 4.21 -21.91
CA GLY A 790 -48.64 5.43 -21.66
C GLY A 790 -48.38 6.09 -20.31
N LEU A 791 -47.29 5.74 -19.61
CA LEU A 791 -46.83 6.48 -18.43
C LEU A 791 -46.59 7.96 -18.80
N THR A 792 -47.11 8.86 -17.97
CA THR A 792 -46.93 10.32 -18.15
C THR A 792 -45.67 10.84 -17.46
N THR A 793 -44.96 9.98 -16.73
CA THR A 793 -43.66 10.23 -16.09
C THR A 793 -42.63 9.31 -16.73
N PRO A 794 -41.34 9.71 -16.80
CA PRO A 794 -40.29 8.84 -17.34
C PRO A 794 -40.20 7.53 -16.55
N LEU A 795 -39.96 6.43 -17.26
CA LEU A 795 -39.63 5.13 -16.69
C LEU A 795 -38.11 5.07 -16.54
N SER A 796 -37.61 4.96 -15.31
CA SER A 796 -36.20 4.72 -15.07
C SER A 796 -35.91 3.23 -15.25
N LEU A 797 -34.92 2.89 -16.06
CA LEU A 797 -34.46 1.52 -16.29
C LEU A 797 -32.98 1.44 -15.96
N ARG A 798 -32.56 0.39 -15.24
CA ARG A 798 -31.14 0.11 -14.98
C ARG A 798 -30.79 -1.36 -15.12
N LEU A 799 -29.55 -1.61 -15.49
CA LEU A 799 -28.88 -2.89 -15.32
C LEU A 799 -28.08 -2.80 -14.02
N ARG A 800 -28.17 -3.82 -13.15
CA ARG A 800 -27.44 -3.89 -11.88
C ARG A 800 -26.69 -5.21 -11.80
N TYR A 801 -25.44 -5.22 -11.37
CA TYR A 801 -24.68 -6.45 -11.13
C TYR A 801 -24.17 -6.45 -9.70
N GLU A 802 -24.45 -7.54 -8.98
CA GLU A 802 -24.09 -7.73 -7.58
C GLU A 802 -23.29 -9.03 -7.42
N THR A 803 -22.19 -8.97 -6.65
CA THR A 803 -21.32 -10.13 -6.36
C THR A 803 -21.07 -10.30 -4.87
N ASP A 804 -20.67 -11.50 -4.44
CA ASP A 804 -20.34 -11.80 -3.04
C ASP A 804 -18.80 -11.78 -2.77
N ARG A 805 -18.36 -12.33 -1.62
CA ARG A 805 -16.93 -12.45 -1.25
C ARG A 805 -16.21 -13.63 -1.94
N GLY A 806 -16.92 -14.40 -2.77
CA GLY A 806 -16.50 -15.62 -3.46
C GLY A 806 -15.89 -15.38 -4.84
N GLN A 807 -15.92 -16.39 -5.70
CA GLN A 807 -15.17 -16.47 -6.95
C GLN A 807 -15.48 -15.33 -7.93
N ASN A 808 -14.46 -14.58 -8.34
CA ASN A 808 -14.61 -13.56 -9.39
C ASN A 808 -14.53 -14.19 -10.78
N LEU A 809 -15.65 -14.16 -11.53
CA LEU A 809 -15.74 -14.66 -12.92
C LEU A 809 -15.82 -13.50 -13.94
N GLY A 810 -15.94 -13.79 -15.24
CA GLY A 810 -15.82 -12.81 -16.34
C GLY A 810 -16.86 -11.67 -16.35
N ALA A 811 -17.78 -11.62 -15.39
CA ALA A 811 -18.77 -10.57 -15.17
C ALA A 811 -19.78 -10.42 -16.32
N TRP A 812 -20.37 -9.23 -16.50
CA TRP A 812 -21.49 -8.99 -17.42
C TRP A 812 -21.14 -7.99 -18.53
N TYR A 813 -21.28 -8.42 -19.79
CA TYR A 813 -21.12 -7.59 -20.98
C TYR A 813 -22.47 -7.31 -21.65
N VAL A 814 -22.64 -6.09 -22.15
CA VAL A 814 -23.87 -5.59 -22.77
C VAL A 814 -23.56 -4.77 -24.00
N ASP A 815 -24.26 -5.07 -25.09
CA ASP A 815 -24.14 -4.38 -26.38
C ASP A 815 -25.48 -4.35 -27.14
N ASP A 816 -25.59 -3.59 -28.23
CA ASP A 816 -26.76 -3.53 -29.13
C ASP A 816 -28.09 -3.24 -28.39
N LEU A 817 -28.10 -2.20 -27.54
CA LEU A 817 -29.27 -1.81 -26.76
C LEU A 817 -30.38 -1.30 -27.67
N SER A 818 -31.60 -1.79 -27.44
CA SER A 818 -32.78 -1.31 -28.17
C SER A 818 -34.05 -1.36 -27.33
N LEU A 819 -34.91 -0.35 -27.53
CA LEU A 819 -36.27 -0.28 -27.04
C LEU A 819 -37.22 -0.16 -28.24
N ASP A 820 -38.02 -1.20 -28.46
CA ASP A 820 -38.99 -1.27 -29.56
C ASP A 820 -40.42 -1.22 -29.02
N ASP A 821 -41.34 -0.62 -29.79
CA ASP A 821 -42.78 -0.77 -29.58
C ASP A 821 -43.51 -1.26 -30.85
N ALA A 822 -44.85 -1.39 -30.79
CA ALA A 822 -45.64 -1.86 -31.94
C ALA A 822 -45.50 -1.01 -33.21
N THR A 823 -44.96 0.22 -33.11
CA THR A 823 -44.79 1.16 -34.22
C THR A 823 -43.36 1.20 -34.77
N GLY A 824 -42.40 0.57 -34.08
CA GLY A 824 -41.00 0.47 -34.48
C GLY A 824 -40.04 0.81 -33.34
N ASN A 825 -38.78 1.05 -33.69
CA ASN A 825 -37.71 1.37 -32.76
C ASN A 825 -37.90 2.78 -32.17
N ARG A 826 -37.87 2.86 -30.83
CA ARG A 826 -37.90 4.12 -30.07
C ARG A 826 -36.53 4.52 -29.54
N TYR A 827 -35.64 3.55 -29.35
CA TYR A 827 -34.24 3.75 -28.98
C TYR A 827 -33.37 2.61 -29.56
N ALA A 828 -32.20 2.98 -30.08
CA ALA A 828 -31.13 2.05 -30.44
C ALA A 828 -29.78 2.72 -30.17
N ASN A 829 -28.85 1.97 -29.59
CA ASN A 829 -27.44 2.34 -29.48
C ASN A 829 -26.58 1.08 -29.60
N ASP A 830 -25.61 1.11 -30.52
CA ASP A 830 -24.67 0.03 -30.82
C ASP A 830 -23.35 0.16 -30.05
N LEU A 831 -23.21 1.17 -29.19
CA LEU A 831 -22.08 1.41 -28.27
C LEU A 831 -20.68 1.47 -28.91
N ASN A 832 -20.58 1.54 -30.23
CA ASN A 832 -19.31 1.44 -30.95
C ASN A 832 -18.38 2.64 -30.78
N SER A 833 -18.98 3.82 -30.63
CA SER A 833 -18.25 5.08 -30.43
C SER A 833 -19.03 6.11 -29.62
N ASP A 834 -20.28 5.82 -29.28
CA ASP A 834 -21.19 6.71 -28.56
C ASP A 834 -21.89 5.92 -27.47
N PHE A 835 -21.48 6.15 -26.22
CA PHE A 835 -22.07 5.50 -25.06
C PHE A 835 -23.41 6.12 -24.64
N GLY A 836 -23.84 7.19 -25.31
CA GLY A 836 -25.08 7.92 -25.07
C GLY A 836 -25.15 8.59 -23.68
N ASP A 837 -26.29 9.19 -23.41
CA ASP A 837 -26.68 9.84 -22.15
C ASP A 837 -27.22 8.83 -21.13
N TRP A 838 -26.40 7.81 -20.80
CA TRP A 838 -26.65 6.85 -19.72
C TRP A 838 -26.01 7.33 -18.41
N THR A 839 -26.69 7.09 -17.28
CA THR A 839 -26.14 7.27 -15.95
C THR A 839 -25.40 6.01 -15.54
N VAL A 840 -24.09 6.13 -15.33
CA VAL A 840 -23.19 5.00 -15.10
C VAL A 840 -22.66 5.02 -13.67
N SER A 841 -22.79 3.88 -12.99
CA SER A 841 -22.17 3.59 -11.70
C SER A 841 -21.39 2.28 -11.77
N GLY A 842 -20.08 2.34 -12.00
CA GLY A 842 -19.17 1.19 -11.94
C GLY A 842 -19.04 0.38 -13.23
N TRP A 843 -19.96 0.52 -14.18
CA TRP A 843 -19.79 -0.06 -15.52
C TRP A 843 -18.77 0.74 -16.36
N LEU A 844 -18.02 0.07 -17.21
CA LEU A 844 -16.98 0.64 -18.07
C LEU A 844 -17.30 0.44 -19.55
N GLY A 845 -16.99 1.46 -20.35
CA GLY A 845 -17.05 1.36 -21.81
C GLY A 845 -15.82 0.62 -22.34
N VAL A 846 -16.03 -0.42 -23.14
CA VAL A 846 -14.96 -1.24 -23.74
C VAL A 846 -14.92 -1.04 -25.26
N PRO A 847 -13.75 -1.10 -25.93
CA PRO A 847 -12.42 -1.19 -25.33
C PRO A 847 -12.01 0.12 -24.64
N ILE A 848 -11.25 0.02 -23.54
CA ILE A 848 -10.73 1.17 -22.81
C ILE A 848 -9.46 1.65 -23.54
N ARG A 849 -9.62 2.68 -24.38
CA ARG A 849 -8.51 3.30 -25.11
C ARG A 849 -7.94 4.49 -24.33
N THR A 850 -6.66 4.43 -23.93
CA THR A 850 -5.88 5.64 -23.61
C THR A 850 -5.05 6.07 -24.82
N ARG A 851 -4.65 7.36 -24.87
CA ARG A 851 -4.03 8.01 -26.03
C ARG A 851 -2.49 8.02 -25.94
N PRO A 852 -1.77 8.09 -27.08
CA PRO A 852 -0.32 7.90 -27.13
C PRO A 852 0.46 9.03 -26.48
N ASN A 853 1.56 8.67 -25.79
CA ASN A 853 2.58 9.61 -25.31
C ASN A 853 3.84 9.55 -26.18
N VAL A 854 4.60 10.65 -26.16
CA VAL A 854 5.72 11.06 -27.03
C VAL A 854 6.79 9.97 -27.20
N ALA A 855 7.38 9.87 -28.41
CA ALA A 855 8.57 9.06 -28.65
C ALA A 855 9.65 9.33 -27.59
N ALA A 856 10.14 8.28 -26.92
CA ALA A 856 11.09 8.43 -25.83
C ALA A 856 12.37 9.13 -26.33
N ALA A 857 12.79 10.19 -25.63
CA ALA A 857 14.09 10.81 -25.86
C ALA A 857 15.22 9.77 -25.68
N PRO A 858 16.39 9.93 -26.34
CA PRO A 858 17.53 9.08 -26.05
C PRO A 858 17.90 9.17 -24.56
N MET A 859 18.46 8.11 -24.01
CA MET A 859 18.89 8.03 -22.61
C MET A 859 20.42 8.09 -22.52
N ALA A 860 20.90 8.81 -21.52
CA ALA A 860 22.30 8.81 -21.12
C ALA A 860 22.49 7.89 -19.91
N GLY A 861 23.35 6.89 -20.06
CA GLY A 861 23.75 5.96 -19.02
C GLY A 861 24.57 6.65 -17.93
N LEU A 862 24.23 6.35 -16.68
CA LEU A 862 24.77 6.95 -15.47
C LEU A 862 25.49 5.91 -14.61
N GLY A 863 26.46 6.38 -13.83
CA GLY A 863 27.12 5.60 -12.79
C GLY A 863 27.72 4.27 -13.26
N THR A 864 28.01 3.38 -12.32
CA THR A 864 28.37 1.99 -12.67
C THR A 864 27.07 1.19 -12.80
N PRO A 865 26.88 0.36 -13.84
CA PRO A 865 27.83 0.03 -14.90
C PRO A 865 27.65 0.81 -16.21
N PHE A 866 26.70 1.74 -16.31
CA PHE A 866 26.24 2.28 -17.59
C PHE A 866 26.82 3.65 -17.98
N ALA A 867 27.71 4.24 -17.18
CA ALA A 867 28.30 5.55 -17.47
C ALA A 867 28.78 5.68 -18.92
N GLY A 868 28.30 6.73 -19.58
CA GLY A 868 28.66 7.10 -20.95
C GLY A 868 28.12 6.16 -22.04
N LEU A 869 27.14 5.30 -21.73
CA LEU A 869 26.37 4.56 -22.73
C LEU A 869 25.19 5.43 -23.20
N GLU A 870 25.03 5.62 -24.50
CA GLU A 870 23.82 6.22 -25.06
C GLU A 870 22.85 5.11 -25.44
N ILE A 871 21.58 5.21 -25.02
CA ILE A 871 20.55 4.20 -25.25
C ILE A 871 19.37 4.85 -25.96
N ALA A 872 19.11 4.42 -27.19
CA ALA A 872 17.92 4.82 -27.92
C ALA A 872 16.90 3.67 -27.94
N LEU A 873 15.65 3.99 -27.70
CA LEU A 873 14.53 3.07 -27.85
C LEU A 873 13.94 3.19 -29.26
N LEU A 874 13.31 2.12 -29.73
CA LEU A 874 12.55 2.11 -30.97
C LEU A 874 11.36 3.09 -30.87
N PRO A 875 10.84 3.60 -32.01
CA PRO A 875 9.63 4.40 -32.01
C PRO A 875 8.43 3.63 -31.45
N PRO A 876 7.42 4.32 -30.87
CA PRO A 876 6.15 3.71 -30.53
C PRO A 876 5.56 2.90 -31.69
N GLY A 877 5.14 1.67 -31.40
CA GLY A 877 4.61 0.68 -32.33
C GLY A 877 5.65 -0.31 -32.89
N GLU A 878 6.93 -0.13 -32.58
CA GLU A 878 8.01 -1.00 -33.07
C GLU A 878 8.71 -1.76 -31.93
N GLY A 879 8.95 -3.06 -32.13
CA GLY A 879 9.80 -3.88 -31.25
C GLY A 879 9.41 -3.87 -29.77
N ASN A 880 8.10 -3.96 -29.48
CA ASN A 880 7.51 -3.93 -28.14
C ASN A 880 7.61 -2.58 -27.40
N GLN A 881 7.89 -1.49 -28.13
CA GLN A 881 8.30 -0.22 -27.52
C GLN A 881 7.20 0.85 -27.48
N ASP A 882 6.06 0.55 -26.84
CA ASP A 882 4.95 1.52 -26.65
C ASP A 882 4.90 2.12 -25.25
N ASN A 883 5.69 1.58 -24.33
CA ASN A 883 5.74 2.01 -22.95
C ASN A 883 7.17 1.97 -22.41
N TYR A 884 7.43 2.82 -21.43
CA TYR A 884 8.58 2.70 -20.55
C TYR A 884 8.19 3.17 -19.14
N THR A 885 8.95 2.66 -18.19
CA THR A 885 8.76 2.89 -16.78
C THR A 885 9.95 3.64 -16.21
N LEU A 886 9.65 4.62 -15.37
CA LEU A 886 10.60 5.37 -14.57
C LEU A 886 10.43 4.97 -13.10
N TYR A 887 11.53 4.71 -12.41
CA TYR A 887 11.53 4.36 -10.99
C TYR A 887 12.38 5.31 -10.18
N GLU A 888 11.98 5.59 -8.95
CA GLU A 888 12.81 6.33 -8.01
C GLU A 888 13.72 5.37 -7.24
N PRO A 889 15.07 5.49 -7.36
CA PRO A 889 15.97 4.77 -6.49
C PRO A 889 15.62 5.00 -5.02
N THR A 890 15.46 3.94 -4.23
CA THR A 890 15.15 4.03 -2.80
C THR A 890 16.11 4.92 -2.03
N SER A 891 17.39 5.00 -2.41
CA SER A 891 18.36 5.90 -1.77
C SER A 891 18.08 7.40 -1.95
N ASN A 892 17.16 7.80 -2.84
CA ASN A 892 16.69 9.18 -2.93
C ASN A 892 15.73 9.55 -1.78
N VAL A 893 15.07 8.56 -1.20
CA VAL A 893 14.09 8.72 -0.10
C VAL A 893 14.66 8.26 1.24
N MET A 894 15.41 7.16 1.22
CA MET A 894 16.09 6.56 2.36
C MET A 894 17.60 6.60 2.12
N PRO A 895 18.31 7.67 2.52
CA PRO A 895 19.73 7.84 2.22
C PRO A 895 20.55 6.63 2.66
N ALA A 896 21.45 6.15 1.79
CA ALA A 896 22.26 4.96 2.05
C ALA A 896 23.21 5.09 3.27
N GLU A 897 23.42 6.30 3.79
CA GLU A 897 24.17 6.53 5.02
C GLU A 897 23.40 6.11 6.28
N ASP A 898 22.08 6.25 6.25
CA ASP A 898 21.17 5.86 7.34
C ASP A 898 20.56 4.47 7.08
N TYR A 899 20.35 4.11 5.81
CA TYR A 899 19.71 2.87 5.37
C TYR A 899 20.57 2.11 4.33
N PRO A 900 21.75 1.60 4.72
CA PRO A 900 22.70 0.98 3.79
C PRO A 900 22.17 -0.27 3.07
N GLN A 901 21.20 -0.97 3.66
CA GLN A 901 20.54 -2.14 3.08
C GLN A 901 19.69 -1.81 1.84
N PHE A 902 19.29 -0.56 1.64
CA PHE A 902 18.53 -0.10 0.46
C PHE A 902 19.36 0.77 -0.50
N ASN A 903 20.69 0.61 -0.45
CA ASN A 903 21.60 1.38 -1.29
C ASN A 903 21.35 1.12 -2.79
N SER A 904 20.95 2.16 -3.51
CA SER A 904 20.61 2.12 -4.93
C SER A 904 20.88 3.44 -5.64
N TRP A 905 21.00 3.40 -6.96
CA TRP A 905 21.23 4.60 -7.76
C TRP A 905 20.62 4.50 -9.15
N ALA A 906 20.43 5.66 -9.77
CA ALA A 906 20.01 5.78 -11.16
C ALA A 906 21.11 5.26 -12.10
N GLY A 907 20.77 4.28 -12.94
CA GLY A 907 21.64 3.72 -13.98
C GLY A 907 21.52 4.43 -15.33
N ALA A 908 20.49 5.25 -15.54
CA ALA A 908 20.34 6.08 -16.74
C ALA A 908 19.44 7.30 -16.44
N LYS A 909 19.44 8.27 -17.36
CA LYS A 909 18.47 9.38 -17.39
C LYS A 909 18.02 9.63 -18.82
N PHE A 910 16.83 10.18 -19.00
CA PHE A 910 16.45 10.73 -20.30
C PHE A 910 17.26 11.99 -20.61
N ASP A 911 17.74 12.08 -21.85
CA ASP A 911 18.35 13.27 -22.40
C ASP A 911 17.25 14.18 -22.94
N LEU A 912 16.60 14.90 -22.03
CA LEU A 912 15.49 15.80 -22.37
C LEU A 912 16.01 17.06 -23.09
N PRO A 913 15.42 17.44 -24.23
CA PRO A 913 15.79 18.67 -24.92
C PRO A 913 15.69 19.90 -24.00
N GLY A 914 16.78 20.67 -23.89
CA GLY A 914 16.79 21.96 -23.18
C GLY A 914 17.01 21.90 -21.66
N ASN A 915 17.48 20.77 -21.11
CA ASN A 915 17.81 20.63 -19.68
C ASN A 915 19.18 21.19 -19.27
N ALA A 916 20.09 21.41 -20.24
CA ALA A 916 21.35 22.12 -20.05
C ALA A 916 21.11 23.64 -20.18
N PRO A 917 21.84 24.51 -19.42
CA PRO A 917 21.72 25.96 -19.55
C PRO A 917 21.81 26.43 -21.00
N HIS A 918 20.97 27.40 -21.38
CA HIS A 918 20.99 27.96 -22.73
C HIS A 918 22.32 28.70 -22.96
N SER A 919 22.78 29.43 -21.93
CA SER A 919 24.12 29.98 -21.87
C SER A 919 24.72 29.83 -20.47
N GLY A 920 26.05 29.96 -20.38
CA GLY A 920 26.77 29.85 -19.11
C GLY A 920 26.60 28.51 -18.37
N ASP A 921 26.61 28.57 -17.03
CA ASP A 921 26.62 27.40 -16.14
C ASP A 921 25.31 27.24 -15.34
N GLY A 922 24.42 28.24 -15.34
CA GLY A 922 23.21 28.27 -14.52
C GLY A 922 21.97 28.76 -15.26
N TYR A 923 20.80 28.34 -14.76
CA TYR A 923 19.47 28.78 -15.20
C TYR A 923 18.53 28.89 -14.00
N LEU A 924 17.30 29.32 -14.23
CA LEU A 924 16.22 29.23 -13.25
C LEU A 924 15.27 28.07 -13.57
N TRP A 925 14.86 27.29 -12.59
CA TRP A 925 14.03 26.10 -12.78
C TRP A 925 12.86 26.03 -11.79
N SER A 926 11.67 25.69 -12.28
CA SER A 926 10.44 25.58 -11.48
C SER A 926 10.42 24.41 -10.50
N GLY A 927 11.29 23.41 -10.70
CA GLY A 927 11.17 22.13 -9.99
C GLY A 927 10.12 21.20 -10.60
N GLU A 928 10.23 19.93 -10.24
CA GLU A 928 9.19 18.91 -10.37
C GLU A 928 8.13 19.15 -9.30
N THR A 929 6.92 19.55 -9.70
CA THR A 929 5.89 20.01 -8.75
C THR A 929 4.51 19.50 -9.12
N THR A 930 3.63 19.40 -8.12
CA THR A 930 2.22 19.11 -8.30
C THR A 930 1.37 20.23 -7.75
N TYR A 931 0.33 20.66 -8.47
CA TYR A 931 -0.63 21.67 -8.00
C TYR A 931 0.02 22.96 -7.48
N THR A 932 0.99 23.52 -8.22
CA THR A 932 1.63 24.80 -7.85
C THR A 932 1.29 25.90 -8.84
N TYR A 933 1.14 27.12 -8.32
CA TYR A 933 1.14 28.36 -9.10
C TYR A 933 2.39 29.16 -8.71
N GLN A 934 3.42 29.07 -9.54
CA GLN A 934 4.75 29.66 -9.31
C GLN A 934 4.88 30.97 -10.08
N GLN A 935 5.56 31.95 -9.48
CA GLN A 935 5.72 33.29 -10.07
C GLN A 935 7.16 33.80 -9.92
N LEU A 936 7.78 34.19 -11.03
CA LEU A 936 9.00 34.98 -11.04
C LEU A 936 8.65 36.44 -11.35
N THR A 937 8.74 37.30 -10.35
CA THR A 937 8.21 38.67 -10.41
C THR A 937 9.28 39.76 -10.43
N ARG A 938 8.99 40.87 -11.11
CA ARG A 938 9.82 42.08 -11.09
C ARG A 938 9.00 43.33 -11.41
N THR A 939 9.33 44.44 -10.75
CA THR A 939 8.86 45.76 -11.16
C THR A 939 9.84 46.37 -12.17
N VAL A 940 9.34 46.77 -13.34
CA VAL A 940 10.12 47.40 -14.41
C VAL A 940 9.64 48.84 -14.59
N ASP A 941 10.57 49.78 -14.62
CA ASP A 941 10.29 51.19 -14.87
C ASP A 941 10.34 51.47 -16.39
N LEU A 942 9.17 51.64 -17.00
CA LEU A 942 9.03 52.03 -18.41
C LEU A 942 8.65 53.51 -18.56
N THR A 943 8.78 54.33 -17.51
CA THR A 943 8.32 55.73 -17.52
C THR A 943 9.05 56.62 -18.52
N THR A 944 10.28 56.26 -18.89
CA THR A 944 11.09 56.98 -19.89
C THR A 944 11.09 56.33 -21.27
N GLU A 945 10.48 55.15 -21.41
CA GLU A 945 10.52 54.34 -22.62
C GLU A 945 9.34 54.65 -23.55
N SER A 946 9.59 54.68 -24.87
CA SER A 946 8.54 54.86 -25.88
C SER A 946 7.87 53.57 -26.33
N ALA A 947 8.47 52.43 -25.99
CA ALA A 947 8.03 51.06 -26.22
C ALA A 947 8.77 50.16 -25.23
N GLY A 948 8.19 49.02 -24.86
CA GLY A 948 8.80 48.08 -23.91
C GLY A 948 8.82 46.66 -24.48
N GLU A 949 9.84 45.88 -24.13
CA GLU A 949 9.95 44.47 -24.53
C GLU A 949 10.61 43.66 -23.39
N LEU A 950 10.12 42.46 -23.17
CA LEU A 950 10.76 41.41 -22.37
C LEU A 950 11.04 40.23 -23.30
N SER A 951 12.28 39.75 -23.33
CA SER A 951 12.63 38.49 -23.99
C SER A 951 13.42 37.58 -23.08
N PHE A 952 13.27 36.27 -23.24
CA PHE A 952 13.97 35.25 -22.46
C PHE A 952 13.95 33.92 -23.20
N TRP A 953 14.91 33.06 -22.90
CA TRP A 953 14.90 31.68 -23.35
C TRP A 953 14.16 30.82 -22.33
N VAL A 954 13.32 29.92 -22.83
CA VAL A 954 12.59 28.97 -22.00
C VAL A 954 12.67 27.58 -22.62
N SER A 955 12.79 26.55 -21.79
CA SER A 955 12.50 25.17 -22.18
C SER A 955 11.40 24.64 -21.26
N ARG A 956 10.38 24.02 -21.83
CA ARG A 956 9.20 23.54 -21.10
C ARG A 956 9.13 22.03 -21.25
N GLN A 957 9.01 21.34 -20.13
CA GLN A 957 8.74 19.91 -20.04
C GLN A 957 7.49 19.77 -19.17
N THR A 958 6.35 20.20 -19.70
CA THR A 958 5.08 20.34 -18.96
C THR A 958 3.98 19.49 -19.60
N ARG A 959 2.92 19.20 -18.84
CA ARG A 959 1.80 18.37 -19.30
C ARG A 959 0.82 19.13 -20.18
N ASP A 960 0.63 18.69 -21.42
CA ASP A 960 -0.46 19.17 -22.28
C ASP A 960 -1.80 18.46 -21.96
N PRO A 961 -2.96 19.14 -21.90
CA PRO A 961 -3.19 20.59 -21.86
C PRO A 961 -3.40 21.14 -20.43
N TYR A 962 -2.97 20.40 -19.40
CA TYR A 962 -3.32 20.65 -18.00
C TYR A 962 -2.37 21.61 -17.27
N ASP A 963 -1.10 21.64 -17.67
CA ASP A 963 -0.16 22.62 -17.16
C ASP A 963 -0.26 23.91 -18.00
N ALA A 964 0.13 25.06 -17.43
CA ALA A 964 0.16 26.31 -18.18
C ALA A 964 1.39 27.16 -17.82
N PHE A 965 2.12 27.61 -18.83
CA PHE A 965 3.20 28.58 -18.70
C PHE A 965 2.84 29.88 -19.42
N PHE A 966 2.94 31.02 -18.74
CA PHE A 966 2.47 32.29 -19.26
C PHE A 966 3.18 33.48 -18.62
N VAL A 967 3.08 34.65 -19.25
CA VAL A 967 3.56 35.92 -18.72
C VAL A 967 2.37 36.81 -18.38
N GLU A 968 2.34 37.35 -17.17
CA GLU A 968 1.30 38.26 -16.70
C GLU A 968 1.89 39.63 -16.34
N ALA A 969 1.10 40.69 -16.53
CA ALA A 969 1.53 42.06 -16.25
C ALA A 969 0.40 42.93 -15.71
N ARG A 970 0.77 43.93 -14.90
CA ARG A 970 -0.12 45.01 -14.46
C ARG A 970 0.63 46.32 -14.24
N PRO A 971 -0.03 47.49 -14.32
CA PRO A 971 0.54 48.72 -13.78
C PRO A 971 0.74 48.63 -12.26
N VAL A 972 1.84 49.18 -11.74
CA VAL A 972 2.08 49.24 -10.28
C VAL A 972 0.91 49.91 -9.56
N GLY A 973 0.42 49.28 -8.49
CA GLY A 973 -0.70 49.77 -7.69
C GLY A 973 -2.10 49.53 -8.29
N SER A 974 -2.21 48.77 -9.37
CA SER A 974 -3.48 48.30 -9.95
C SER A 974 -3.75 46.84 -9.58
N ASP A 975 -5.01 46.38 -9.61
CA ASP A 975 -5.33 44.93 -9.58
C ASP A 975 -5.68 44.38 -10.97
N ALA A 976 -5.49 45.19 -12.02
CA ALA A 976 -5.80 44.83 -13.40
C ALA A 976 -4.71 43.97 -14.05
N TRP A 977 -4.59 42.73 -13.58
CA TRP A 977 -3.70 41.74 -14.21
C TRP A 977 -4.31 41.22 -15.51
N THR A 978 -3.45 41.02 -16.51
CA THR A 978 -3.73 40.26 -17.74
C THR A 978 -2.55 39.37 -18.08
N THR A 979 -2.79 38.27 -18.79
CA THR A 979 -1.71 37.53 -19.46
C THR A 979 -1.36 38.21 -20.79
N LEU A 980 -0.13 38.03 -21.28
CA LEU A 980 0.38 38.63 -22.50
C LEU A 980 0.82 37.54 -23.50
N PRO A 981 0.51 37.69 -24.80
CA PRO A 981 0.94 36.74 -25.81
C PRO A 981 2.43 36.89 -26.13
N ASP A 982 3.09 35.77 -26.41
CA ASP A 982 4.40 35.70 -27.03
C ASP A 982 4.34 36.04 -28.53
N ALA A 983 5.19 36.97 -28.96
CA ALA A 983 5.27 37.45 -30.33
C ALA A 983 5.83 36.40 -31.31
N ASN A 984 6.52 35.37 -30.82
CA ASN A 984 7.02 34.26 -31.62
C ASN A 984 5.99 33.14 -31.82
N GLY A 985 4.81 33.24 -31.20
CA GLY A 985 3.66 32.38 -31.45
C GLY A 985 3.64 31.08 -30.63
N HIS A 986 4.41 31.00 -29.54
CA HIS A 986 4.41 29.82 -28.66
C HIS A 986 3.19 29.76 -27.72
N SER A 987 2.61 30.91 -27.37
CA SER A 987 1.41 31.00 -26.54
C SER A 987 0.15 31.23 -27.37
N ALA A 988 -0.99 30.71 -26.92
CA ALA A 988 -2.29 30.92 -27.55
C ALA A 988 -3.36 31.27 -26.50
N PRO A 989 -4.50 31.88 -26.90
CA PRO A 989 -5.64 32.10 -26.01
C PRO A 989 -6.42 30.81 -25.69
N ASP A 990 -5.89 29.64 -26.07
CA ASP A 990 -6.49 28.35 -25.80
C ASP A 990 -6.54 28.11 -24.28
N GLN A 991 -7.73 27.79 -23.78
CA GLN A 991 -7.99 27.57 -22.37
C GLN A 991 -7.59 26.17 -21.93
N GLY A 992 -7.24 25.25 -22.85
CA GLY A 992 -6.94 23.86 -22.52
C GLY A 992 -8.06 23.20 -21.69
N LEU A 993 -7.68 22.30 -20.77
CA LEU A 993 -8.61 21.66 -19.83
C LEU A 993 -8.67 22.36 -18.47
N GLN A 994 -8.27 23.64 -18.39
CA GLN A 994 -8.17 24.38 -17.13
C GLN A 994 -9.49 24.49 -16.36
N CYS A 995 -10.62 24.36 -17.07
CA CYS A 995 -11.96 24.45 -16.50
C CYS A 995 -12.85 23.21 -16.71
N ALA A 996 -12.45 22.29 -17.60
CA ALA A 996 -13.30 21.22 -18.11
C ALA A 996 -13.87 20.33 -17.00
N ASP A 997 -15.20 20.22 -16.95
CA ASP A 997 -15.90 19.26 -16.08
C ASP A 997 -16.03 17.91 -16.81
N LEU A 998 -15.10 17.00 -16.53
CA LEU A 998 -15.01 15.75 -17.28
C LEU A 998 -15.91 14.62 -16.75
N GLY A 999 -16.65 14.80 -15.65
CA GLY A 999 -17.54 13.77 -15.08
C GLY A 999 -16.83 12.47 -14.65
N ARG A 1000 -17.13 11.99 -13.43
CA ARG A 1000 -16.69 10.72 -12.77
C ARG A 1000 -15.18 10.40 -12.68
N PHE A 1001 -14.29 10.99 -13.48
CA PHE A 1001 -12.84 11.09 -13.26
C PHE A 1001 -12.37 12.56 -13.09
N GLY A 1002 -13.29 13.53 -13.23
CA GLY A 1002 -13.01 14.97 -13.39
C GLY A 1002 -13.32 15.88 -12.19
N ALA A 1003 -13.54 15.34 -10.99
CA ALA A 1003 -13.66 16.17 -9.79
C ALA A 1003 -12.30 16.71 -9.29
N PHE A 1004 -11.18 16.18 -9.79
CA PHE A 1004 -9.87 16.34 -9.14
C PHE A 1004 -8.82 17.17 -9.91
N GLU A 1005 -9.02 17.51 -11.19
CA GLU A 1005 -8.07 18.31 -12.01
C GLU A 1005 -8.63 19.68 -12.46
N GLN A 1006 -9.47 20.33 -11.66
CA GLN A 1006 -10.00 21.68 -11.98
C GLN A 1006 -9.07 22.77 -11.45
N ASN A 1007 -8.08 23.16 -12.25
CA ASN A 1007 -7.15 24.24 -11.90
C ASN A 1007 -7.89 25.57 -11.62
N TYR A 1008 -8.96 25.87 -12.37
CA TYR A 1008 -9.76 27.08 -12.16
C TYR A 1008 -10.30 27.22 -10.73
N ASP A 1009 -10.80 26.12 -10.13
CA ASP A 1009 -11.34 26.13 -8.77
C ASP A 1009 -10.23 26.08 -7.70
N ARG A 1010 -9.08 25.47 -8.02
CA ARG A 1010 -7.91 25.37 -7.12
C ARG A 1010 -7.10 26.65 -7.02
N PHE A 1011 -7.05 27.43 -8.11
CA PHE A 1011 -6.26 28.67 -8.18
C PHE A 1011 -7.19 29.86 -8.41
N PRO A 1012 -7.69 30.51 -7.34
CA PRO A 1012 -8.65 31.60 -7.43
C PRO A 1012 -8.21 32.78 -8.30
N ARG A 1013 -6.92 32.91 -8.62
CA ARG A 1013 -6.37 33.93 -9.51
C ARG A 1013 -6.79 33.74 -10.96
N LEU A 1014 -7.10 32.52 -11.40
CA LEU A 1014 -7.49 32.25 -12.79
C LEU A 1014 -8.79 32.97 -13.19
N VAL A 1015 -9.65 33.31 -12.22
CA VAL A 1015 -10.84 34.17 -12.44
C VAL A 1015 -10.50 35.53 -13.07
N ARG A 1016 -9.25 36.00 -12.95
CA ARG A 1016 -8.79 37.26 -13.53
C ARG A 1016 -8.72 37.21 -15.06
N TYR A 1017 -8.42 36.04 -15.60
CA TYR A 1017 -8.12 35.80 -17.00
C TYR A 1017 -9.17 34.95 -17.71
N MET A 1018 -9.99 34.21 -16.95
CA MET A 1018 -10.93 33.23 -17.48
C MET A 1018 -12.30 33.37 -16.79
N THR A 1019 -13.37 33.01 -17.50
CA THR A 1019 -14.74 32.98 -16.96
C THR A 1019 -15.34 31.59 -17.18
N ARG A 1020 -15.82 30.94 -16.11
CA ARG A 1020 -16.45 29.61 -16.19
C ARG A 1020 -17.81 29.64 -16.88
N ASN A 1021 -18.02 28.72 -17.81
CA ASN A 1021 -19.24 28.54 -18.59
C ASN A 1021 -20.16 27.47 -17.96
N ALA A 1022 -21.45 27.49 -18.33
CA ALA A 1022 -22.45 26.59 -17.77
C ALA A 1022 -22.29 25.12 -18.19
N ASP A 1023 -21.53 24.86 -19.23
CA ASP A 1023 -21.17 23.53 -19.75
C ASP A 1023 -19.87 22.97 -19.12
N GLY A 1024 -19.31 23.67 -18.12
CA GLY A 1024 -18.05 23.31 -17.51
C GLY A 1024 -16.82 23.76 -18.33
N GLY A 1025 -16.96 24.50 -19.43
CA GLY A 1025 -15.82 25.14 -20.10
C GLY A 1025 -15.40 26.47 -19.45
N CYS A 1026 -14.45 27.19 -20.07
CA CYS A 1026 -14.16 28.58 -19.75
C CYS A 1026 -13.97 29.45 -21.00
N ASP A 1027 -14.40 30.70 -20.93
CA ASP A 1027 -14.04 31.75 -21.89
C ASP A 1027 -12.66 32.35 -21.54
N PRO A 1028 -11.84 32.77 -22.53
CA PRO A 1028 -10.48 33.30 -22.33
C PRO A 1028 -10.44 34.75 -21.83
N ALA A 1029 -11.49 35.21 -21.16
CA ALA A 1029 -11.57 36.53 -20.57
C ALA A 1029 -12.13 36.43 -19.15
N GLY A 1030 -11.50 37.13 -18.20
CA GLY A 1030 -11.89 37.11 -16.80
C GLY A 1030 -12.23 38.50 -16.25
N THR A 1031 -12.12 38.66 -14.94
CA THR A 1031 -12.53 39.90 -14.26
C THR A 1031 -11.66 41.12 -14.61
N SER A 1032 -10.42 40.91 -15.07
CA SER A 1032 -9.48 42.01 -15.31
C SER A 1032 -8.65 41.91 -16.58
N GLY A 1033 -8.53 40.72 -17.18
CA GLY A 1033 -7.68 40.50 -18.34
C GLY A 1033 -8.07 39.28 -19.15
N GLU A 1034 -7.26 39.01 -20.16
CA GLU A 1034 -7.42 37.90 -21.09
C GLU A 1034 -6.43 36.77 -20.77
N TRP A 1035 -6.73 35.56 -21.22
CA TRP A 1035 -5.91 34.36 -21.11
C TRP A 1035 -5.06 34.13 -22.37
N ASN A 1036 -3.76 33.87 -22.17
CA ASN A 1036 -2.77 33.47 -23.16
C ASN A 1036 -1.70 32.66 -22.42
N ALA A 1037 -1.53 31.40 -22.81
CA ALA A 1037 -0.54 30.51 -22.21
C ALA A 1037 0.00 29.52 -23.24
N ALA A 1038 1.08 28.84 -22.88
CA ALA A 1038 1.57 27.66 -23.56
C ALA A 1038 1.45 26.44 -22.65
N SER A 1039 1.12 25.30 -23.22
CA SER A 1039 1.11 23.99 -22.56
C SER A 1039 1.97 23.00 -23.34
N GLY A 1040 2.22 21.83 -22.77
CA GLY A 1040 3.05 20.79 -23.37
C GLY A 1040 4.56 21.07 -23.41
N ALA A 1041 5.31 20.06 -23.84
CA ALA A 1041 6.77 20.15 -23.97
C ALA A 1041 7.20 21.00 -25.18
N SER A 1042 8.31 21.73 -25.05
CA SER A 1042 9.00 22.42 -26.15
C SER A 1042 10.08 21.53 -26.78
N ASP A 1043 10.46 21.81 -28.02
CA ASP A 1043 11.57 21.14 -28.72
C ASP A 1043 12.92 21.78 -28.34
N GLY A 1044 13.24 21.75 -27.03
CA GLY A 1044 14.40 22.39 -26.43
C GLY A 1044 14.16 23.84 -26.02
N TRP A 1045 15.20 24.68 -26.14
CA TRP A 1045 15.14 26.11 -25.81
C TRP A 1045 14.42 26.90 -26.91
N GLU A 1046 13.35 27.59 -26.55
CA GLU A 1046 12.60 28.51 -27.40
C GLU A 1046 12.74 29.95 -26.88
N LEU A 1047 12.92 30.91 -27.79
CA LEU A 1047 13.00 32.33 -27.45
C LEU A 1047 11.59 32.90 -27.33
N TRP A 1048 11.23 33.43 -26.17
CA TRP A 1048 9.99 34.18 -25.96
C TRP A 1048 10.25 35.68 -26.04
N SER A 1049 9.33 36.42 -26.66
CA SER A 1049 9.35 37.89 -26.74
C SER A 1049 7.95 38.43 -26.45
N ILE A 1050 7.86 39.28 -25.43
CA ILE A 1050 6.62 39.85 -24.90
C ILE A 1050 6.63 41.36 -25.15
N ASP A 1051 5.62 41.85 -25.87
CA ASP A 1051 5.42 43.28 -26.11
C ASP A 1051 4.85 43.97 -24.86
N LEU A 1052 5.63 44.86 -24.25
CA LEU A 1052 5.24 45.66 -23.09
C LEU A 1052 4.88 47.10 -23.48
N SER A 1053 4.77 47.42 -24.77
CA SER A 1053 4.52 48.79 -25.25
C SER A 1053 3.21 49.38 -24.74
N ALA A 1054 2.23 48.55 -24.37
CA ALA A 1054 0.99 48.98 -23.72
C ALA A 1054 1.22 49.66 -22.35
N TYR A 1055 2.37 49.41 -21.71
CA TYR A 1055 2.77 49.94 -20.40
C TYR A 1055 3.81 51.07 -20.51
N ALA A 1056 4.15 51.52 -21.73
CA ALA A 1056 5.08 52.63 -21.94
C ALA A 1056 4.61 53.89 -21.20
N GLY A 1057 5.52 54.52 -20.45
CA GLY A 1057 5.22 55.69 -19.61
C GLY A 1057 4.74 55.38 -18.19
N ALA A 1058 4.77 54.11 -17.73
CA ALA A 1058 4.40 53.69 -16.38
C ALA A 1058 5.42 52.72 -15.77
N GLU A 1059 5.33 52.51 -14.45
CA GLU A 1059 5.96 51.36 -13.80
C GLU A 1059 5.02 50.14 -13.92
N VAL A 1060 5.56 48.99 -14.30
CA VAL A 1060 4.81 47.74 -14.55
C VAL A 1060 5.35 46.64 -13.63
N GLU A 1061 4.44 45.87 -13.01
CA GLU A 1061 4.79 44.60 -12.36
C GLU A 1061 4.61 43.48 -13.38
N LEU A 1062 5.68 42.72 -13.61
CA LEU A 1062 5.73 41.54 -14.48
C LEU A 1062 5.81 40.29 -13.63
N SER A 1063 5.18 39.20 -14.10
CA SER A 1063 5.41 37.85 -13.59
C SER A 1063 5.53 36.86 -14.74
N ILE A 1064 6.57 36.03 -14.70
CA ILE A 1064 6.67 34.81 -15.50
C ILE A 1064 6.14 33.67 -14.63
N SER A 1065 5.07 33.02 -15.07
CA SER A 1065 4.24 32.17 -14.22
C SER A 1065 4.13 30.75 -14.78
N TYR A 1066 4.17 29.76 -13.89
CA TYR A 1066 3.95 28.35 -14.21
C TYR A 1066 2.89 27.75 -13.28
N LEU A 1067 1.95 27.06 -13.88
CA LEU A 1067 0.84 26.36 -13.25
C LEU A 1067 1.00 24.86 -13.52
N SER A 1068 1.18 24.05 -12.46
CA SER A 1068 1.30 22.59 -12.57
C SER A 1068 0.04 21.86 -12.17
N SER A 1069 -0.24 20.76 -12.88
CA SER A 1069 -1.28 19.78 -12.55
C SER A 1069 -0.80 18.78 -11.49
N ARG A 1070 -1.54 17.68 -11.29
CA ARG A 1070 -1.21 16.65 -10.27
C ARG A 1070 -0.08 15.72 -10.66
N LEU A 1071 0.15 15.55 -11.97
CA LEU A 1071 1.18 14.65 -12.45
C LEU A 1071 2.51 15.40 -12.44
N ILE A 1072 3.54 14.74 -11.95
CA ILE A 1072 4.87 15.32 -11.84
C ILE A 1072 5.53 15.29 -13.22
N PHE A 1073 5.91 16.48 -13.69
CA PHE A 1073 6.72 16.67 -14.88
C PHE A 1073 7.96 17.50 -14.53
N PRO A 1074 9.04 17.44 -15.34
CA PRO A 1074 10.27 18.18 -15.08
C PRO A 1074 10.06 19.70 -14.96
N GLY A 1075 9.00 20.26 -15.53
CA GLY A 1075 8.62 21.66 -15.33
C GLY A 1075 9.23 22.61 -16.35
N VAL A 1076 9.60 23.83 -15.92
CA VAL A 1076 10.04 24.91 -16.80
C VAL A 1076 11.44 25.40 -16.42
N PHE A 1077 12.30 25.56 -17.42
CA PHE A 1077 13.64 26.12 -17.36
C PHE A 1077 13.65 27.51 -18.00
N LEU A 1078 14.24 28.51 -17.36
CA LEU A 1078 14.31 29.90 -17.83
C LEU A 1078 15.75 30.40 -17.80
N ASP A 1079 16.16 31.08 -18.86
CA ASP A 1079 17.51 31.62 -18.99
C ASP A 1079 17.52 32.91 -19.81
N ASP A 1080 18.59 33.69 -19.69
CA ASP A 1080 18.90 34.85 -20.53
C ASP A 1080 17.74 35.86 -20.68
N ILE A 1081 17.21 36.35 -19.55
CA ILE A 1081 16.22 37.44 -19.55
C ILE A 1081 16.86 38.74 -20.05
N VAL A 1082 16.20 39.42 -20.97
CA VAL A 1082 16.57 40.74 -21.51
C VAL A 1082 15.36 41.66 -21.50
N LEU A 1083 15.49 42.83 -20.86
CA LEU A 1083 14.50 43.91 -20.88
C LEU A 1083 14.93 45.03 -21.82
N SER A 1084 13.97 45.73 -22.43
CA SER A 1084 14.22 46.88 -23.30
C SER A 1084 14.92 48.06 -22.60
N THR A 1085 14.91 48.10 -21.26
CA THR A 1085 15.69 49.02 -20.42
C THR A 1085 17.20 48.76 -20.49
N GLY A 1086 17.62 47.65 -21.09
CA GLY A 1086 19.01 47.19 -21.19
C GLY A 1086 19.45 46.28 -20.03
N GLU A 1087 18.55 45.97 -19.10
CA GLU A 1087 18.80 45.04 -18.01
C GLU A 1087 18.80 43.59 -18.53
N THR A 1088 19.74 42.78 -18.04
CA THR A 1088 19.87 41.36 -18.42
C THR A 1088 20.05 40.47 -17.19
N THR A 1089 19.62 39.21 -17.24
CA THR A 1089 19.76 38.22 -16.17
C THR A 1089 19.92 36.82 -16.75
N GLY A 1090 21.09 36.21 -16.57
CA GLY A 1090 21.40 34.83 -17.00
C GLY A 1090 21.56 33.84 -15.84
N PHE A 1091 21.03 34.16 -14.64
CA PHE A 1091 20.93 33.24 -13.49
C PHE A 1091 22.19 32.47 -13.03
N GLU A 1092 23.39 32.94 -13.38
CA GLU A 1092 24.65 32.26 -13.03
C GLU A 1092 24.93 32.18 -11.52
N THR A 1093 24.53 33.23 -10.79
CA THR A 1093 24.87 33.38 -9.36
C THR A 1093 23.76 33.99 -8.51
N ASP A 1094 22.82 34.72 -9.11
CA ASP A 1094 21.70 35.36 -8.42
C ASP A 1094 20.48 35.51 -9.35
N LEU A 1095 19.37 36.03 -8.81
CA LEU A 1095 18.11 36.27 -9.53
C LEU A 1095 18.09 37.58 -10.34
N GLY A 1096 19.18 38.34 -10.40
CA GLY A 1096 19.29 39.55 -11.22
C GLY A 1096 18.28 40.68 -10.91
N GLY A 1097 17.72 40.70 -9.69
CA GLY A 1097 16.67 41.65 -9.28
C GLY A 1097 15.23 41.13 -9.44
N TRP A 1098 15.06 39.91 -9.93
CA TRP A 1098 13.78 39.20 -9.88
C TRP A 1098 13.54 38.60 -8.49
N SER A 1099 12.26 38.44 -8.14
CA SER A 1099 11.81 37.87 -6.88
C SER A 1099 10.89 36.71 -7.15
N VAL A 1100 11.22 35.56 -6.58
CA VAL A 1100 10.36 34.38 -6.61
C VAL A 1100 9.22 34.62 -5.61
N SER A 1101 7.99 34.51 -6.08
CA SER A 1101 6.79 34.65 -5.27
C SER A 1101 5.75 33.63 -5.72
N GLY A 1102 4.64 33.54 -5.00
CA GLY A 1102 3.59 32.56 -5.29
C GLY A 1102 3.69 31.32 -4.42
N GLN A 1103 2.70 31.16 -3.56
CA GLN A 1103 2.07 29.91 -3.17
C GLN A 1103 0.69 30.30 -2.67
N ASP A 1104 -0.15 30.86 -3.57
CA ASP A 1104 -1.58 30.92 -3.30
C ASP A 1104 -2.15 29.52 -3.54
N ARG A 1105 -1.88 28.63 -2.58
CA ARG A 1105 -2.75 27.49 -2.30
C ARG A 1105 -3.70 27.96 -1.20
N ALA A 1106 -4.99 27.69 -1.35
CA ALA A 1106 -5.92 27.93 -0.24
C ALA A 1106 -5.74 26.91 0.89
N ASP A 1107 -4.85 25.92 0.73
CA ASP A 1107 -5.13 24.56 1.19
C ASP A 1107 -3.93 23.71 1.68
N THR A 1108 -2.76 24.23 2.08
CA THR A 1108 -1.81 23.44 2.90
C THR A 1108 -0.83 24.29 3.71
N GLY A 1109 -0.82 24.13 5.04
CA GLY A 1109 0.26 24.64 5.94
C GLY A 1109 1.60 23.90 5.80
N ALA A 1110 1.77 23.07 4.77
CA ALA A 1110 3.06 22.48 4.40
C ALA A 1110 3.83 23.45 3.50
N VAL A 1111 4.94 23.99 4.00
CA VAL A 1111 5.94 24.66 3.16
C VAL A 1111 6.66 23.57 2.38
N HIS A 1112 6.15 23.20 1.20
CA HIS A 1112 7.02 22.55 0.22
C HIS A 1112 7.87 23.65 -0.42
N GLU A 1113 9.20 23.50 -0.35
CA GLU A 1113 10.21 24.39 -0.97
C GLU A 1113 10.17 24.39 -2.52
N ALA A 1114 9.02 24.12 -3.13
CA ALA A 1114 8.84 23.92 -4.56
C ALA A 1114 8.36 25.21 -5.24
N ASN A 1115 9.30 26.06 -5.64
CA ASN A 1115 9.11 27.25 -6.47
C ASN A 1115 10.36 27.45 -7.35
N PHE A 1116 10.33 28.41 -8.29
CA PHE A 1116 11.47 28.73 -9.14
C PHE A 1116 12.75 28.91 -8.33
N ARG A 1117 13.82 28.20 -8.70
CA ARG A 1117 15.11 28.22 -8.01
C ARG A 1117 16.28 28.26 -8.99
N LEU A 1118 17.38 28.85 -8.55
CA LEU A 1118 18.64 28.78 -9.29
C LEU A 1118 19.08 27.32 -9.37
N ALA A 1119 19.42 26.87 -10.56
CA ALA A 1119 19.79 25.49 -10.83
C ALA A 1119 20.89 25.43 -11.91
N ARG A 1120 21.62 24.32 -11.88
CA ARG A 1120 22.58 23.89 -12.90
C ARG A 1120 22.07 22.59 -13.50
N GLU A 1121 22.66 22.17 -14.62
CA GLU A 1121 22.36 20.86 -15.22
C GLU A 1121 22.49 19.70 -14.22
N ALA A 1122 23.45 19.78 -13.29
CA ALA A 1122 23.66 18.78 -12.24
C ALA A 1122 22.62 18.85 -11.09
N ASP A 1123 21.90 19.96 -10.95
CA ASP A 1123 20.87 20.15 -9.91
C ASP A 1123 19.50 19.59 -10.35
N TYR A 1124 19.36 19.19 -11.63
CA TYR A 1124 18.23 18.39 -12.11
C TYR A 1124 18.33 16.99 -11.49
N PRO A 1125 17.47 16.64 -10.52
CA PRO A 1125 17.59 15.39 -9.82
C PRO A 1125 17.14 14.29 -10.79
N ASN A 1126 17.96 13.26 -10.96
CA ASN A 1126 17.48 12.00 -11.52
C ASN A 1126 16.63 11.29 -10.45
N ARG A 1127 15.57 11.97 -9.95
CA ARG A 1127 14.68 11.41 -8.92
C ARG A 1127 14.13 10.11 -9.42
N THR A 1128 13.66 10.11 -10.66
CA THR A 1128 13.25 8.90 -11.35
C THR A 1128 14.25 8.53 -12.45
N SER A 1129 14.35 7.24 -12.75
CA SER A 1129 15.31 6.68 -13.68
C SER A 1129 14.70 5.50 -14.44
N PRO A 1130 14.97 5.37 -15.75
CA PRO A 1130 14.55 4.20 -16.53
C PRO A 1130 15.38 2.95 -16.22
N ILE A 1131 16.45 3.09 -15.43
CA ILE A 1131 17.27 1.98 -14.94
C ILE A 1131 17.58 2.20 -13.46
N VAL A 1132 17.19 1.29 -12.58
CA VAL A 1132 17.64 1.29 -11.17
C VAL A 1132 18.67 0.19 -10.97
N VAL A 1133 19.74 0.52 -10.24
CA VAL A 1133 20.84 -0.40 -9.96
C VAL A 1133 21.04 -0.51 -8.46
N THR A 1134 21.18 -1.75 -7.97
CA THR A 1134 21.67 -2.09 -6.64
C THR A 1134 22.94 -2.92 -6.75
N PHE A 1135 23.48 -3.40 -5.64
CA PHE A 1135 24.60 -4.35 -5.66
C PHE A 1135 24.23 -5.67 -6.37
N ASP A 1136 22.99 -6.14 -6.20
CA ASP A 1136 22.57 -7.48 -6.65
C ASP A 1136 21.59 -7.47 -7.81
N THR A 1137 21.01 -6.31 -8.11
CA THR A 1137 19.90 -6.20 -9.05
C THR A 1137 20.07 -5.03 -10.03
N ILE A 1138 19.57 -5.23 -11.25
CA ILE A 1138 19.38 -4.18 -12.26
C ILE A 1138 17.93 -4.29 -12.74
N LEU A 1139 17.18 -3.22 -12.59
CA LEU A 1139 15.81 -3.09 -13.07
C LEU A 1139 15.79 -2.16 -14.28
N LEU A 1140 15.33 -2.66 -15.42
CA LEU A 1140 15.10 -1.90 -16.65
C LEU A 1140 13.61 -1.63 -16.81
N GLY A 1141 13.22 -0.37 -16.90
CA GLY A 1141 11.83 0.02 -17.14
C GLY A 1141 11.37 -0.16 -18.59
N PHE A 1142 12.10 -0.92 -19.40
CA PHE A 1142 11.82 -1.17 -20.80
C PHE A 1142 12.33 -2.56 -21.19
N GLY A 1143 11.78 -3.11 -22.27
CA GLY A 1143 12.25 -4.37 -22.83
C GLY A 1143 13.57 -4.22 -23.60
N LEU A 1144 14.47 -5.19 -23.48
CA LEU A 1144 15.72 -5.22 -24.25
C LEU A 1144 15.45 -5.25 -25.77
N GLU A 1145 14.36 -5.89 -26.17
CA GLU A 1145 13.83 -5.93 -27.53
C GLU A 1145 13.51 -4.54 -28.10
N GLY A 1146 13.17 -3.57 -27.24
CA GLY A 1146 12.86 -2.19 -27.59
C GLY A 1146 14.07 -1.29 -27.80
N VAL A 1147 15.29 -1.76 -27.47
CA VAL A 1147 16.53 -1.03 -27.75
C VAL A 1147 16.79 -1.01 -29.26
N ALA A 1148 16.93 0.19 -29.84
CA ALA A 1148 16.88 0.44 -31.27
C ALA A 1148 18.00 -0.21 -32.09
N ASP A 1149 19.21 -0.30 -31.53
CA ASP A 1149 20.35 -0.88 -32.20
C ASP A 1149 20.97 -2.06 -31.43
N VAL A 1150 21.36 -3.09 -32.18
CA VAL A 1150 21.88 -4.35 -31.63
C VAL A 1150 23.21 -4.14 -30.89
N ALA A 1151 24.05 -3.20 -31.33
CA ALA A 1151 25.35 -2.97 -30.70
C ALA A 1151 25.20 -2.36 -29.29
N THR A 1152 24.27 -1.42 -29.12
CA THR A 1152 23.89 -0.86 -27.82
C THR A 1152 23.23 -1.92 -26.96
N ARG A 1153 22.34 -2.75 -27.52
CA ARG A 1153 21.73 -3.89 -26.81
C ARG A 1153 22.77 -4.85 -26.24
N ASP A 1154 23.72 -5.28 -27.07
CA ASP A 1154 24.81 -6.17 -26.67
C ASP A 1154 25.71 -5.52 -25.62
N THR A 1155 25.99 -4.21 -25.77
CA THR A 1155 26.79 -3.45 -24.81
C THR A 1155 26.09 -3.30 -23.46
N LEU A 1156 24.78 -3.04 -23.47
CA LEU A 1156 23.94 -2.96 -22.28
C LEU A 1156 23.99 -4.29 -21.52
N MET A 1157 23.73 -5.42 -22.21
CA MET A 1157 23.78 -6.76 -21.61
C MET A 1157 25.19 -7.12 -21.10
N THR A 1158 26.24 -6.78 -21.86
CA THR A 1158 27.64 -7.01 -21.46
C THR A 1158 27.98 -6.29 -20.17
N ARG A 1159 27.59 -5.01 -20.04
CA ARG A 1159 27.81 -4.21 -18.84
C ARG A 1159 26.97 -4.71 -17.66
N ALA A 1160 25.71 -5.07 -17.90
CA ALA A 1160 24.82 -5.60 -16.88
C ALA A 1160 25.35 -6.93 -16.30
N MET A 1161 25.63 -7.93 -17.15
CA MET A 1161 26.15 -9.22 -16.70
C MET A 1161 27.56 -9.12 -16.12
N GLY A 1162 28.44 -8.32 -16.73
CA GLY A 1162 29.78 -8.07 -16.18
C GLY A 1162 29.75 -7.44 -14.79
N TYR A 1163 28.73 -6.63 -14.50
CA TYR A 1163 28.50 -6.07 -13.17
C TYR A 1163 27.91 -7.11 -12.21
N LEU A 1164 26.79 -7.74 -12.57
CA LEU A 1164 26.09 -8.70 -11.69
C LEU A 1164 26.97 -9.92 -11.35
N LEU A 1165 27.77 -10.40 -12.30
CA LEU A 1165 28.67 -11.54 -12.15
C LEU A 1165 30.11 -11.14 -11.78
N ARG A 1166 30.35 -9.90 -11.34
CA ARG A 1166 31.71 -9.39 -11.03
C ARG A 1166 32.47 -10.22 -9.98
N ASP A 1167 31.74 -10.82 -9.05
CA ASP A 1167 32.27 -11.63 -7.94
C ASP A 1167 32.16 -13.14 -8.22
N TYR A 1168 31.61 -13.54 -9.37
CA TYR A 1168 31.46 -14.93 -9.76
C TYR A 1168 32.79 -15.51 -10.24
N VAL A 1169 33.21 -16.63 -9.65
CA VAL A 1169 34.39 -17.38 -10.08
C VAL A 1169 33.91 -18.64 -10.81
N PRO A 1170 34.05 -18.72 -12.15
CA PRO A 1170 33.67 -19.91 -12.91
C PRO A 1170 34.46 -21.14 -12.43
N PRO A 1171 33.84 -22.34 -12.35
CA PRO A 1171 34.53 -23.57 -11.94
C PRO A 1171 35.74 -23.94 -12.81
N ASP A 1172 35.84 -23.40 -14.02
CA ASP A 1172 36.79 -23.76 -15.08
C ASP A 1172 37.80 -22.65 -15.45
N ARG A 1173 37.77 -21.48 -14.79
CA ARG A 1173 38.78 -20.42 -14.96
C ARG A 1173 39.47 -20.10 -13.64
N GLY A 1174 40.79 -20.30 -13.60
CA GLY A 1174 41.63 -19.84 -12.48
C GLY A 1174 41.55 -18.31 -12.31
N PRO A 1175 41.98 -17.78 -11.14
CA PRO A 1175 41.74 -16.40 -10.77
C PRO A 1175 42.50 -15.45 -11.70
N GLU A 1176 41.79 -14.66 -12.51
CA GLU A 1176 42.34 -13.46 -13.16
C GLU A 1176 42.04 -12.24 -12.26
N PRO A 1177 42.98 -11.29 -12.14
CA PRO A 1177 42.83 -10.15 -11.26
C PRO A 1177 42.03 -9.05 -11.96
N ILE A 1178 40.77 -8.83 -11.56
CA ILE A 1178 40.04 -7.62 -11.94
C ILE A 1178 40.19 -6.58 -10.81
N PHE A 1179 40.76 -5.44 -11.18
CA PHE A 1179 40.87 -4.25 -10.36
C PHE A 1179 39.47 -3.67 -10.07
N LEU A 1180 39.12 -3.48 -8.79
CA LEU A 1180 38.48 -2.26 -8.24
C LEU A 1180 38.48 -2.34 -6.69
N PRO A 1181 38.54 -1.19 -6.00
CA PRO A 1181 38.81 -1.11 -4.56
C PRO A 1181 37.56 -1.42 -3.74
N LEU A 1182 37.74 -2.31 -2.75
CA LEU A 1182 37.01 -2.40 -1.47
C LEU A 1182 35.76 -1.50 -1.34
N LEU A 1183 34.61 -2.05 -1.71
CA LEU A 1183 33.29 -1.65 -1.21
C LEU A 1183 32.62 -2.88 -0.57
N ARG A 1184 33.31 -3.48 0.41
CA ARG A 1184 32.66 -4.01 1.60
C ARG A 1184 33.13 -3.10 2.72
N ARG A 1185 32.26 -2.23 3.21
CA ARG A 1185 32.40 -1.71 4.57
C ARG A 1185 31.36 -2.46 5.38
N ASP A 1186 31.90 -3.12 6.40
CA ASP A 1186 31.24 -3.86 7.47
C ASP A 1186 29.90 -3.25 7.89
#